data_AF-A0A7Y4VCR0-F1
#
_entry.id   AF-A0A7Y4VCR0-F1
#
_cell.length_a   1.000
_cell.length_b   1.000
_cell.length_c   1.000
_cell.angle_alpha   90.00
_cell.angle_beta   90.00
_cell.angle_gamma   90.00
#
_symmetry.space_group_name_H-M   'P 1'
#
loop_
_entity.id
_entity.type
_entity.pdbx_description
1 polymer ?
#
loop_
_entity_poly.entity_id
_entity_poly.type
_entity_poly.pdbx_seq_one_letter_code
_entity_poly.pdbx_strand_id
1 'polypeptide(L)'
;MKRKAALLSARLLALSLGTMLVAQAIGQTQPASSTEPNKSAPIPMDQLGAVAGKQYHGDGLSVTATPDGARLRCAFQRLEGHVTHEGLWLSSTADTASGERFRVMAVEVGRADGYGVRRQSVAPTPLLEGDWMETALPEFQSGVATSFPPQSMTLPVKGSVLVKDQTARFIRDGLTEEYTVSVDGVRQDFIVEQRPGGEGELRVELDVAGAKAEPLVNGVRLMLDGSGRKLAYNRLRVVDATGRELPARMEVAAGVLPAVEGGILPPGRGAQTMEISGFHSDPFASSGISAGLEATALRQAETPAATRLAVLVDDAAAIYPVRIDPTFSDEDWISMGGGGTPGASYIVYAAVVDDAGNLFIGGLFAAVQYVNASRIAKWDGNSWSALGAGMDNSVRVLATSGTNLYAGGSFTTAGGTPANHIAKWDGSTWSALGSGMNGSVQAVAVLGTNLFAGGSFTTAGGTTVNGIAKWNGNTWSSLGSGIGGIATPVVAALAIDGTNLYAGGNFTTAGGLVANGIAKWNGSIWSPLGSGVGGMSPYIQALALMDTNLFAGGSFTTAGGSSANRIAKWDGNAWSALGAGMNNTVATLAVSGTNLYAGGLFTAAEGMTANRIAKWNGIAWSAIGTGLSGYAYSLAVDGKDLYAVGDFLAAGGTPAYSIAKWNGIGWSALRSGVNHVVSDIVVMGTNLFASGNFAAAGGTTVNRIAKWDGNKWTALGSGMSSYVAALAVSDTNLYAGGSFSTAGGIAAIDIAKWDGNTWSALSSGLDGQALALAVSGTNLYAGGLFTTAGGTEANHIAKWDGQSWSSLGDGMNGYVFALAVSGTNLYAAGEFTNSGGLVMNRVAKWDGFTWSALGEGLNSNVVALAVFGEDLYVGGQFTSAGDTPANRVAKWNGNSWSALGRGMNNAVNTLLLSGTDLYAGGTFTQAGEVEANYIAKWDGIEWSAMGSGMDGYVNALEASGSNLFVGGNFTRAGNKVSTYMAMANIGAARGKFSNMSYSSATGFSCTFLDGSVGQPYRIQTSSSLAAGPWTDFTNFTYTVPVVINVPTAAATNQFFRAITP
;
A
#
# COMPACT_ATOMS: atom_id res chain seq x y z
N MET A 1 32.90 -13.75 -69.61
CA MET A 1 33.45 -15.13 -69.67
C MET A 1 32.87 -15.95 -68.52
N LYS A 2 32.18 -17.05 -68.86
CA LYS A 2 31.78 -18.29 -68.12
C LYS A 2 31.33 -18.16 -66.63
N ARG A 3 30.04 -18.33 -66.27
CA ARG A 3 29.17 -19.54 -66.14
C ARG A 3 29.30 -20.33 -64.81
N LYS A 4 28.13 -20.48 -64.17
CA LYS A 4 27.53 -21.67 -63.48
C LYS A 4 27.81 -21.97 -62.00
N ALA A 5 26.72 -22.44 -61.38
CA ALA A 5 26.46 -22.91 -60.03
C ALA A 5 26.85 -24.39 -59.79
N ALA A 6 26.84 -24.85 -58.51
CA ALA A 6 26.15 -26.06 -58.02
C ALA A 6 26.57 -26.54 -56.59
N LEU A 7 25.57 -26.83 -55.73
CA LEU A 7 25.33 -28.01 -54.84
C LEU A 7 26.39 -28.50 -53.81
N LEU A 8 26.12 -29.15 -52.65
CA LEU A 8 24.97 -29.46 -51.77
C LEU A 8 25.48 -30.34 -50.59
N SER A 9 24.82 -30.30 -49.42
CA SER A 9 24.62 -31.39 -48.39
C SER A 9 25.82 -31.99 -47.59
N ALA A 10 25.72 -32.60 -46.39
CA ALA A 10 24.89 -32.55 -45.17
C ALA A 10 25.38 -33.67 -44.18
N ARG A 11 25.42 -33.41 -42.86
CA ARG A 11 25.25 -34.36 -41.69
C ARG A 11 26.37 -35.43 -41.44
N LEU A 12 26.69 -36.00 -40.25
CA LEU A 12 26.08 -36.18 -38.90
C LEU A 12 27.09 -36.85 -37.87
N LEU A 13 26.90 -36.65 -36.54
CA LEU A 13 27.10 -37.55 -35.34
C LEU A 13 28.48 -38.24 -35.01
N ALA A 14 28.89 -38.73 -33.80
CA ALA A 14 28.69 -38.59 -32.32
C ALA A 14 29.59 -39.64 -31.56
N LEU A 15 29.58 -39.64 -30.20
CA LEU A 15 30.05 -40.65 -29.17
C LEU A 15 31.55 -40.64 -28.73
N SER A 16 32.04 -41.06 -27.53
CA SER A 16 31.60 -41.33 -26.12
C SER A 16 32.80 -41.95 -25.29
N LEU A 17 32.65 -42.18 -23.96
CA LEU A 17 33.46 -43.02 -22.99
C LEU A 17 34.73 -42.39 -22.35
N GLY A 18 35.19 -42.63 -21.11
CA GLY A 18 34.81 -43.47 -19.94
C GLY A 18 35.96 -44.37 -19.41
N THR A 19 36.32 -44.32 -18.09
CA THR A 19 36.84 -45.39 -17.13
C THR A 19 38.11 -45.15 -16.23
N MET A 20 37.93 -45.45 -14.90
CA MET A 20 38.73 -46.12 -13.80
C MET A 20 40.28 -45.88 -13.59
N LEU A 21 40.96 -46.00 -12.42
CA LEU A 21 40.94 -46.96 -11.26
C LEU A 21 41.77 -46.48 -10.00
N VAL A 22 41.64 -47.23 -8.89
CA VAL A 22 41.98 -47.15 -7.41
C VAL A 22 43.46 -47.07 -6.92
N ALA A 23 43.74 -46.43 -5.74
CA ALA A 23 44.63 -46.89 -4.63
C ALA A 23 44.61 -45.97 -3.34
N GLN A 24 45.01 -46.51 -2.18
CA GLN A 24 44.57 -46.21 -0.79
C GLN A 24 45.36 -45.18 0.07
N ALA A 25 44.60 -44.54 1.00
CA ALA A 25 44.81 -44.14 2.42
C ALA A 25 46.15 -43.57 2.96
N ILE A 26 46.06 -42.42 3.67
CA ILE A 26 46.25 -42.19 5.13
C ILE A 26 45.57 -40.85 5.48
N GLY A 27 44.84 -40.79 6.60
CA GLY A 27 43.88 -39.74 6.90
C GLY A 27 44.39 -38.49 7.65
N GLN A 28 43.52 -37.49 7.75
CA GLN A 28 43.24 -36.70 8.94
C GLN A 28 41.97 -35.84 8.74
N THR A 29 41.36 -35.49 9.87
CA THR A 29 39.98 -35.06 10.17
C THR A 29 39.59 -33.62 9.78
N GLN A 30 38.37 -33.40 9.23
CA GLN A 30 37.32 -32.46 9.70
C GLN A 30 36.13 -32.36 8.72
N PRO A 31 34.89 -32.06 9.17
CA PRO A 31 33.66 -32.30 8.42
C PRO A 31 33.30 -31.17 7.43
N ALA A 32 32.76 -31.58 6.28
CA ALA A 32 32.28 -30.72 5.20
C ALA A 32 30.78 -30.42 5.31
N SER A 33 30.41 -29.16 5.06
CA SER A 33 29.05 -28.73 4.73
C SER A 33 28.84 -28.75 3.21
N SER A 34 27.92 -29.57 2.71
CA SER A 34 27.45 -29.52 1.33
C SER A 34 26.17 -28.68 1.24
N THR A 35 26.16 -27.65 0.39
CA THR A 35 24.96 -26.93 -0.04
C THR A 35 24.68 -27.26 -1.50
N GLU A 36 23.51 -27.86 -1.77
CA GLU A 36 22.90 -27.86 -3.10
C GLU A 36 22.07 -26.56 -3.30
N PRO A 37 21.89 -26.09 -4.54
CA PRO A 37 21.13 -24.87 -4.84
C PRO A 37 19.62 -25.11 -4.72
N ASN A 38 18.99 -24.36 -3.81
CA ASN A 38 17.56 -24.47 -3.51
C ASN A 38 16.71 -23.87 -4.65
N LYS A 39 15.86 -24.69 -5.28
CA LYS A 39 14.77 -24.22 -6.15
C LYS A 39 13.78 -23.40 -5.31
N SER A 40 13.44 -22.20 -5.76
CA SER A 40 12.42 -21.35 -5.15
C SER A 40 11.07 -22.08 -5.06
N ALA A 41 10.45 -22.05 -3.87
CA ALA A 41 9.12 -22.61 -3.64
C ALA A 41 8.06 -21.88 -4.50
N PRO A 42 6.99 -22.58 -4.96
CA PRO A 42 5.93 -21.97 -5.75
C PRO A 42 5.13 -20.95 -4.91
N ILE A 43 4.74 -19.84 -5.52
CA ILE A 43 3.87 -18.83 -4.90
C ILE A 43 2.47 -19.43 -4.72
N PRO A 44 1.86 -19.37 -3.53
CA PRO A 44 0.47 -19.77 -3.29
C PRO A 44 -0.51 -19.00 -4.20
N MET A 45 -1.47 -19.71 -4.79
CA MET A 45 -2.34 -19.18 -5.86
C MET A 45 -3.23 -18.00 -5.40
N ASP A 46 -3.57 -17.97 -4.11
CA ASP A 46 -4.30 -16.92 -3.41
C ASP A 46 -3.48 -15.62 -3.22
N GLN A 47 -2.15 -15.70 -3.28
CA GLN A 47 -1.24 -14.54 -3.15
C GLN A 47 -0.77 -13.98 -4.51
N LEU A 48 -1.13 -14.63 -5.62
CA LEU A 48 -0.65 -14.29 -6.95
C LEU A 48 -1.12 -12.90 -7.41
N GLY A 49 -2.37 -12.53 -7.10
CA GLY A 49 -2.97 -11.23 -7.47
C GLY A 49 -2.32 -10.04 -6.77
N ALA A 50 -2.10 -10.14 -5.45
CA ALA A 50 -1.44 -9.12 -4.64
C ALA A 50 0.04 -8.94 -5.01
N VAL A 51 0.75 -10.01 -5.37
CA VAL A 51 2.15 -9.96 -5.82
C VAL A 51 2.26 -9.40 -7.24
N ALA A 52 1.37 -9.77 -8.16
CA ALA A 52 1.35 -9.27 -9.54
C ALA A 52 0.89 -7.80 -9.61
N GLY A 53 -0.07 -7.40 -8.76
CA GLY A 53 -0.59 -6.05 -8.70
C GLY A 53 0.40 -5.01 -8.18
N LYS A 54 1.20 -5.40 -7.17
CA LYS A 54 2.31 -4.58 -6.65
C LYS A 54 3.49 -4.39 -7.60
N GLN A 55 3.64 -5.26 -8.59
CA GLN A 55 4.75 -5.22 -9.54
C GLN A 55 4.38 -4.48 -10.84
N TYR A 56 3.21 -3.83 -10.88
CA TYR A 56 2.73 -3.15 -12.08
C TYR A 56 2.64 -1.64 -11.96
N HIS A 57 3.18 -0.96 -12.97
CA HIS A 57 3.17 0.50 -13.09
C HIS A 57 2.87 0.98 -14.52
N GLY A 58 2.13 0.19 -15.31
CA GLY A 58 1.75 0.58 -16.68
C GLY A 58 0.34 1.18 -16.76
N ASP A 59 -0.01 1.81 -17.89
CA ASP A 59 -1.36 2.37 -18.18
C ASP A 59 -2.50 1.35 -18.18
N GLY A 60 -2.23 0.09 -17.85
CA GLY A 60 -3.21 -0.98 -17.86
C GLY A 60 -4.12 -1.03 -16.65
N LEU A 61 -4.07 -0.03 -15.76
CA LEU A 61 -5.13 0.29 -14.80
C LEU A 61 -5.48 1.77 -14.95
N SER A 62 -6.53 2.06 -15.73
CA SER A 62 -6.96 3.43 -15.99
C SER A 62 -8.45 3.52 -16.32
N VAL A 63 -9.09 4.62 -15.92
CA VAL A 63 -10.41 5.04 -16.39
C VAL A 63 -10.26 6.37 -17.13
N THR A 64 -10.43 6.35 -18.45
CA THR A 64 -10.22 7.52 -19.31
C THR A 64 -11.52 7.89 -20.01
N ALA A 65 -11.90 9.18 -19.98
CA ALA A 65 -13.03 9.66 -20.76
C ALA A 65 -12.78 9.50 -22.26
N THR A 66 -13.79 9.06 -22.98
CA THR A 66 -13.80 8.97 -24.45
C THR A 66 -14.97 9.77 -25.00
N PRO A 67 -14.98 10.14 -26.29
CA PRO A 67 -16.11 10.85 -26.90
C PRO A 67 -17.47 10.14 -26.72
N ASP A 68 -17.45 8.80 -26.62
CA ASP A 68 -18.64 7.95 -26.50
C ASP A 68 -18.87 7.38 -25.08
N GLY A 69 -18.10 7.81 -24.07
CA GLY A 69 -18.21 7.36 -22.68
C GLY A 69 -16.88 7.27 -21.93
N ALA A 70 -16.46 6.07 -21.54
CA ALA A 70 -15.19 5.84 -20.85
C ALA A 70 -14.50 4.53 -21.27
N ARG A 71 -13.17 4.51 -21.27
CA ARG A 71 -12.35 3.31 -21.46
C ARG A 71 -11.71 2.92 -20.13
N LEU A 72 -11.92 1.68 -19.74
CA LEU A 72 -11.40 1.05 -18.53
C LEU A 72 -10.33 0.03 -18.95
N ARG A 73 -9.12 0.14 -18.43
CA ARG A 73 -8.07 -0.85 -18.72
C ARG A 73 -7.77 -1.66 -17.47
N CYS A 74 -7.74 -2.99 -17.57
CA CYS A 74 -7.35 -3.92 -16.51
C CYS A 74 -6.43 -5.02 -17.04
N ALA A 75 -5.15 -4.67 -17.24
CA ALA A 75 -4.17 -5.51 -17.91
C ALA A 75 -3.81 -6.80 -17.15
N PHE A 76 -3.92 -6.83 -15.82
CA PHE A 76 -3.64 -8.02 -14.97
C PHE A 76 -4.61 -9.14 -15.24
N GLN A 77 -5.89 -8.77 -15.24
CA GLN A 77 -6.95 -9.69 -15.64
C GLN A 77 -7.05 -9.77 -17.16
N ARG A 78 -6.15 -9.16 -17.95
CA ARG A 78 -6.25 -9.14 -19.43
C ARG A 78 -7.68 -8.80 -19.85
N LEU A 79 -8.22 -7.74 -19.25
CA LEU A 79 -9.58 -7.25 -19.46
C LEU A 79 -9.50 -5.79 -19.89
N GLU A 80 -10.32 -5.44 -20.86
CA GLU A 80 -10.51 -4.06 -21.30
C GLU A 80 -12.00 -3.76 -21.34
N GLY A 81 -12.39 -2.70 -20.65
CA GLY A 81 -13.76 -2.22 -20.55
C GLY A 81 -14.00 -0.98 -21.39
N HIS A 82 -15.19 -0.92 -21.96
CA HIS A 82 -15.72 0.27 -22.61
C HIS A 82 -17.09 0.56 -22.01
N VAL A 83 -17.17 1.61 -21.18
CA VAL A 83 -18.44 2.15 -20.71
C VAL A 83 -18.96 3.03 -21.82
N THR A 84 -20.05 2.63 -22.44
CA THR A 84 -20.73 3.42 -23.46
C THR A 84 -22.07 3.92 -22.93
N HIS A 85 -22.80 4.65 -23.77
CA HIS A 85 -24.20 4.93 -23.51
C HIS A 85 -25.05 3.67 -23.33
N GLU A 86 -24.56 2.46 -23.63
CA GLU A 86 -25.27 1.17 -23.49
C GLU A 86 -24.69 0.25 -22.39
N GLY A 87 -23.94 0.83 -21.44
CA GLY A 87 -23.33 0.13 -20.30
C GLY A 87 -21.88 -0.31 -20.54
N LEU A 88 -21.33 -1.09 -19.60
CA LEU A 88 -19.94 -1.57 -19.65
C LEU A 88 -19.80 -2.84 -20.50
N TRP A 89 -19.09 -2.74 -21.62
CA TRP A 89 -18.64 -3.90 -22.39
C TRP A 89 -17.21 -4.28 -22.00
N LEU A 90 -17.01 -5.53 -21.59
CA LEU A 90 -15.70 -6.08 -21.26
C LEU A 90 -15.20 -6.98 -22.40
N SER A 91 -13.93 -6.84 -22.75
CA SER A 91 -13.26 -7.66 -23.75
C SER A 91 -12.08 -8.35 -23.10
N SER A 92 -11.92 -9.65 -23.37
CA SER A 92 -10.70 -10.36 -22.96
C SER A 92 -9.57 -9.98 -23.90
N THR A 93 -8.47 -9.49 -23.35
CA THR A 93 -7.25 -9.15 -24.12
C THR A 93 -6.24 -10.30 -24.13
N ALA A 94 -6.64 -11.50 -23.69
CA ALA A 94 -5.76 -12.66 -23.56
C ALA A 94 -5.52 -13.40 -24.89
N ASP A 95 -6.42 -13.26 -25.86
CA ASP A 95 -6.31 -13.90 -27.18
C ASP A 95 -6.92 -12.96 -28.24
N THR A 96 -6.07 -12.19 -28.93
CA THR A 96 -6.50 -11.09 -29.81
C THR A 96 -7.20 -11.56 -31.09
N ALA A 97 -7.23 -12.87 -31.35
CA ALA A 97 -7.86 -13.48 -32.51
C ALA A 97 -9.38 -13.68 -32.39
N SER A 98 -9.95 -13.74 -31.17
CA SER A 98 -11.38 -14.03 -30.99
C SER A 98 -12.28 -12.79 -31.01
N GLY A 99 -11.75 -11.60 -30.69
CA GLY A 99 -12.55 -10.36 -30.57
C GLY A 99 -13.69 -10.45 -29.55
N GLU A 100 -13.61 -11.42 -28.63
CA GLU A 100 -14.72 -11.82 -27.76
C GLU A 100 -15.02 -10.77 -26.69
N ARG A 101 -16.28 -10.32 -26.66
CA ARG A 101 -16.80 -9.35 -25.69
C ARG A 101 -17.89 -10.00 -24.84
N PHE A 102 -17.91 -9.63 -23.57
CA PHE A 102 -19.00 -9.95 -22.66
C PHE A 102 -19.45 -8.70 -21.90
N ARG A 103 -20.65 -8.74 -21.35
CA ARG A 103 -21.22 -7.64 -20.58
C ARG A 103 -22.02 -8.19 -19.42
N VAL A 104 -21.89 -7.54 -18.27
CA VAL A 104 -22.76 -7.70 -17.11
C VAL A 104 -23.40 -6.35 -16.86
N MET A 105 -24.69 -6.22 -17.12
CA MET A 105 -25.39 -4.93 -17.07
C MET A 105 -26.72 -5.08 -16.37
N ALA A 106 -27.04 -4.14 -15.48
CA ALA A 106 -28.38 -4.09 -14.91
C ALA A 106 -29.41 -3.81 -16.02
N VAL A 107 -30.39 -4.68 -16.20
CA VAL A 107 -31.48 -4.50 -17.17
C VAL A 107 -32.79 -4.15 -16.49
N GLU A 108 -32.93 -4.48 -15.22
CA GLU A 108 -34.16 -4.29 -14.49
C GLU A 108 -33.88 -4.06 -13.02
N VAL A 109 -34.68 -3.20 -12.42
CA VAL A 109 -34.72 -2.98 -10.97
C VAL A 109 -36.16 -3.07 -10.53
N GLY A 110 -36.43 -3.91 -9.54
CA GLY A 110 -37.78 -4.23 -9.11
C GLY A 110 -37.78 -5.07 -7.84
N ARG A 111 -38.75 -5.98 -7.74
CA ARG A 111 -39.04 -6.75 -6.53
C ARG A 111 -39.16 -8.24 -6.83
N ALA A 112 -38.68 -9.09 -5.94
CA ALA A 112 -38.56 -10.53 -6.18
C ALA A 112 -39.89 -11.27 -6.41
N ASP A 113 -41.01 -10.83 -5.82
CA ASP A 113 -42.31 -11.52 -5.98
C ASP A 113 -43.05 -11.16 -7.29
N GLY A 114 -42.47 -10.29 -8.13
CA GLY A 114 -42.98 -9.98 -9.47
C GLY A 114 -42.65 -11.02 -10.55
N TYR A 115 -41.80 -12.02 -10.24
CA TYR A 115 -41.30 -13.04 -11.18
C TYR A 115 -41.70 -14.47 -10.75
N GLY A 116 -43.00 -14.76 -10.77
CA GLY A 116 -43.50 -16.09 -10.38
C GLY A 116 -43.30 -17.17 -11.45
N VAL A 117 -42.31 -18.06 -11.28
CA VAL A 117 -42.42 -19.46 -11.77
C VAL A 117 -43.23 -20.23 -10.73
N ARG A 118 -44.37 -20.79 -11.16
CA ARG A 118 -45.22 -21.68 -10.35
C ARG A 118 -44.40 -22.80 -9.71
N ARG A 119 -44.20 -22.79 -8.40
CA ARG A 119 -43.87 -24.01 -7.66
C ARG A 119 -45.08 -24.95 -7.77
N GLN A 120 -44.93 -26.05 -8.52
CA GLN A 120 -45.79 -27.21 -8.32
C GLN A 120 -45.54 -27.70 -6.90
N SER A 121 -46.50 -27.45 -6.02
CA SER A 121 -46.56 -28.01 -4.68
C SER A 121 -46.65 -29.53 -4.80
N VAL A 122 -45.58 -30.25 -4.45
CA VAL A 122 -45.73 -31.61 -3.96
C VAL A 122 -46.27 -31.49 -2.55
N ALA A 123 -47.57 -31.71 -2.39
CA ALA A 123 -48.22 -31.74 -1.10
C ALA A 123 -47.70 -32.92 -0.27
N PRO A 124 -47.34 -32.74 1.01
CA PRO A 124 -47.43 -33.83 1.97
C PRO A 124 -48.90 -34.08 2.28
N THR A 125 -49.31 -35.33 2.13
CA THR A 125 -50.60 -35.88 2.55
C THR A 125 -50.88 -35.55 4.02
N PRO A 126 -52.05 -34.99 4.38
CA PRO A 126 -52.43 -34.81 5.77
C PRO A 126 -53.05 -36.10 6.32
N LEU A 127 -52.65 -36.50 7.52
CA LEU A 127 -53.44 -37.42 8.34
C LEU A 127 -54.43 -36.59 9.17
N LEU A 128 -55.70 -36.97 9.01
CA LEU A 128 -56.90 -36.40 9.61
C LEU A 128 -56.93 -36.49 11.14
N GLU A 129 -57.57 -35.49 11.76
CA GLU A 129 -58.65 -35.58 12.76
C GLU A 129 -59.06 -34.13 13.09
N GLY A 130 -60.11 -33.57 12.50
CA GLY A 130 -61.50 -33.56 13.01
C GLY A 130 -61.77 -32.22 13.72
N ASP A 131 -62.92 -31.55 13.73
CA ASP A 131 -64.21 -31.65 13.04
C ASP A 131 -65.03 -30.42 13.52
N TRP A 132 -65.94 -29.88 12.70
CA TRP A 132 -67.12 -29.01 13.01
C TRP A 132 -67.13 -27.46 13.00
N MET A 133 -68.05 -26.97 12.12
CA MET A 133 -69.05 -25.87 12.20
C MET A 133 -68.60 -24.40 12.11
N GLU A 134 -68.87 -23.63 11.05
CA GLU A 134 -70.12 -23.24 10.33
C GLU A 134 -70.75 -21.94 10.87
N THR A 135 -71.26 -21.13 9.92
CA THR A 135 -72.06 -19.88 9.97
C THR A 135 -71.30 -18.55 9.91
N ALA A 136 -71.70 -17.54 9.15
CA ALA A 136 -72.53 -17.39 7.96
C ALA A 136 -72.29 -15.95 7.42
N LEU A 137 -72.19 -15.83 6.10
CA LEU A 137 -72.15 -14.59 5.26
C LEU A 137 -73.47 -13.78 5.40
N PRO A 138 -73.58 -12.47 4.97
CA PRO A 138 -73.35 -12.08 3.57
C PRO A 138 -72.95 -10.64 3.19
N GLU A 139 -72.50 -10.58 1.93
CA GLU A 139 -72.62 -9.50 0.93
C GLU A 139 -71.74 -8.25 1.03
N PHE A 140 -70.69 -8.21 0.18
CA PHE A 140 -70.46 -7.06 -0.69
C PHE A 140 -69.98 -7.50 -2.09
N GLN A 141 -70.56 -6.84 -3.08
CA GLN A 141 -70.49 -7.14 -4.50
C GLN A 141 -69.08 -7.06 -5.08
N SER A 142 -68.89 -7.89 -6.11
CA SER A 142 -67.77 -7.96 -7.04
C SER A 142 -67.33 -6.59 -7.58
N GLY A 143 -66.23 -6.07 -7.04
CA GLY A 143 -65.36 -5.10 -7.70
C GLY A 143 -64.19 -5.85 -8.32
N VAL A 144 -64.04 -5.72 -9.63
CA VAL A 144 -62.95 -6.25 -10.46
C VAL A 144 -61.61 -6.06 -9.76
N ALA A 145 -60.94 -7.16 -9.39
CA ALA A 145 -59.53 -7.11 -9.04
C ALA A 145 -58.76 -6.71 -10.30
N THR A 146 -58.45 -5.42 -10.41
CA THR A 146 -57.40 -4.96 -11.30
C THR A 146 -56.12 -5.60 -10.82
N SER A 147 -55.69 -6.66 -11.51
CA SER A 147 -54.33 -7.15 -11.43
C SER A 147 -53.42 -5.98 -11.78
N PHE A 148 -52.78 -5.37 -10.78
CA PHE A 148 -51.64 -4.52 -11.05
C PHE A 148 -50.56 -5.43 -11.64
N PRO A 149 -50.05 -5.16 -12.86
CA PRO A 149 -48.92 -5.91 -13.39
C PRO A 149 -47.72 -5.73 -12.45
N PRO A 150 -46.80 -6.70 -12.36
CA PRO A 150 -45.58 -6.52 -11.60
C PRO A 150 -44.87 -5.25 -12.09
N GLN A 151 -44.73 -4.25 -11.21
CA GLN A 151 -44.03 -3.01 -11.51
C GLN A 151 -42.53 -3.22 -11.37
N SER A 152 -41.97 -4.02 -12.25
CA SER A 152 -40.53 -3.95 -12.46
C SER A 152 -40.22 -2.82 -13.45
N MET A 153 -39.21 -2.01 -13.12
CA MET A 153 -38.76 -0.96 -14.01
C MET A 153 -37.68 -1.53 -14.91
N THR A 154 -38.04 -1.83 -16.15
CA THR A 154 -37.03 -2.09 -17.19
C THR A 154 -36.19 -0.83 -17.32
N LEU A 155 -34.90 -0.95 -17.03
CA LEU A 155 -34.00 0.19 -17.13
C LEU A 155 -33.83 0.56 -18.61
N PRO A 156 -33.77 1.86 -18.94
CA PRO A 156 -33.43 2.29 -20.29
C PRO A 156 -32.17 1.59 -20.79
N VAL A 157 -32.19 1.12 -22.04
CA VAL A 157 -31.01 0.51 -22.68
C VAL A 157 -29.88 1.53 -22.82
N LYS A 158 -30.22 2.83 -22.88
CA LYS A 158 -29.26 3.93 -22.98
C LYS A 158 -29.27 4.87 -21.77
N GLY A 159 -28.11 5.41 -21.41
CA GLY A 159 -27.92 6.36 -20.31
C GLY A 159 -26.78 7.36 -20.56
N SER A 160 -26.53 8.24 -19.59
CA SER A 160 -25.41 9.20 -19.64
C SER A 160 -24.18 8.67 -18.93
N VAL A 161 -22.99 8.93 -19.46
CA VAL A 161 -21.72 8.53 -18.84
C VAL A 161 -21.00 9.77 -18.32
N LEU A 162 -20.62 9.76 -17.04
CA LEU A 162 -19.81 10.81 -16.41
C LEU A 162 -18.50 10.19 -15.89
N VAL A 163 -17.36 10.79 -16.22
CA VAL A 163 -16.06 10.35 -15.70
C VAL A 163 -15.52 11.41 -14.75
N LYS A 164 -15.21 11.02 -13.52
CA LYS A 164 -14.60 11.88 -12.51
C LYS A 164 -13.76 11.04 -11.56
N ASP A 165 -12.58 11.52 -11.19
CA ASP A 165 -11.73 10.94 -10.14
C ASP A 165 -11.43 9.43 -10.31
N GLN A 166 -11.05 9.00 -11.53
CA GLN A 166 -10.81 7.58 -11.90
C GLN A 166 -12.05 6.66 -11.79
N THR A 167 -13.25 7.23 -11.77
CA THR A 167 -14.52 6.49 -11.75
C THR A 167 -15.36 6.87 -12.96
N ALA A 168 -15.93 5.86 -13.63
CA ALA A 168 -16.93 6.05 -14.68
C ALA A 168 -18.31 5.74 -14.12
N ARG A 169 -19.24 6.69 -14.21
CA ARG A 169 -20.64 6.53 -13.79
C ARG A 169 -21.53 6.40 -15.00
N PHE A 170 -22.25 5.31 -15.11
CA PHE A 170 -23.32 5.12 -16.08
C PHE A 170 -24.67 5.36 -15.39
N ILE A 171 -25.27 6.49 -15.70
CA ILE A 171 -26.43 7.03 -15.01
C ILE A 171 -27.68 6.77 -15.87
N ARG A 172 -28.65 6.07 -15.29
CA ARG A 172 -29.98 5.84 -15.85
C ARG A 172 -31.03 6.18 -14.81
N ASP A 173 -32.24 6.44 -15.28
CA ASP A 173 -33.35 6.71 -14.37
C ASP A 173 -33.56 5.51 -13.44
N GLY A 174 -33.58 5.75 -12.12
CA GLY A 174 -33.70 4.77 -11.04
C GLY A 174 -32.47 3.91 -10.66
N LEU A 175 -31.41 3.86 -11.48
CA LEU A 175 -30.17 3.16 -11.11
C LEU A 175 -28.93 3.78 -11.78
N THR A 176 -27.91 4.05 -10.96
CA THR A 176 -26.57 4.41 -11.42
C THR A 176 -25.60 3.24 -11.21
N GLU A 177 -24.82 2.93 -12.24
CA GLU A 177 -23.70 1.99 -12.13
C GLU A 177 -22.39 2.78 -12.05
N GLU A 178 -21.54 2.49 -11.07
CA GLU A 178 -20.18 3.05 -11.02
C GLU A 178 -19.14 1.98 -11.32
N TYR A 179 -18.15 2.33 -12.12
CA TYR A 179 -17.08 1.42 -12.52
C TYR A 179 -15.71 1.98 -12.19
N THR A 180 -14.89 1.14 -11.55
CA THR A 180 -13.48 1.42 -11.23
C THR A 180 -12.62 0.21 -11.59
N VAL A 181 -11.29 0.41 -11.69
CA VAL A 181 -10.36 -0.66 -12.08
C VAL A 181 -9.26 -0.85 -11.04
N SER A 182 -8.91 -2.10 -10.78
CA SER A 182 -7.78 -2.50 -9.92
C SER A 182 -7.07 -3.72 -10.50
N VAL A 183 -5.99 -4.14 -9.85
CA VAL A 183 -5.21 -5.35 -10.21
C VAL A 183 -6.04 -6.64 -10.13
N ASP A 184 -7.10 -6.63 -9.33
CA ASP A 184 -8.01 -7.76 -9.14
C ASP A 184 -9.13 -7.82 -10.18
N GLY A 185 -9.35 -6.74 -10.95
CA GLY A 185 -10.37 -6.71 -12.01
C GLY A 185 -11.05 -5.35 -12.18
N VAL A 186 -12.26 -5.40 -12.72
CA VAL A 186 -13.16 -4.24 -12.83
C VAL A 186 -14.19 -4.36 -11.72
N ARG A 187 -14.32 -3.32 -10.90
CA ARG A 187 -15.34 -3.19 -9.87
C ARG A 187 -16.57 -2.49 -10.46
N GLN A 188 -17.75 -2.97 -10.10
CA GLN A 188 -19.06 -2.44 -10.51
C GLN A 188 -19.92 -2.27 -9.27
N ASP A 189 -20.29 -1.02 -8.98
CA ASP A 189 -21.17 -0.66 -7.87
C ASP A 189 -22.55 -0.29 -8.42
N PHE A 190 -23.61 -0.59 -7.66
CA PHE A 190 -24.98 -0.22 -8.02
C PHE A 190 -25.55 0.76 -7.00
N ILE A 191 -26.10 1.88 -7.47
CA ILE A 191 -26.79 2.86 -6.64
C ILE A 191 -28.24 2.88 -7.09
N VAL A 192 -29.12 2.34 -6.25
CA VAL A 192 -30.57 2.39 -6.47
C VAL A 192 -31.08 3.65 -5.79
N GLU A 193 -31.57 4.61 -6.57
CA GLU A 193 -31.85 5.97 -6.10
C GLU A 193 -33.12 6.04 -5.25
N GLN A 194 -34.09 5.19 -5.53
CA GLN A 194 -35.40 5.16 -4.87
C GLN A 194 -35.93 3.75 -4.74
N ARG A 195 -36.76 3.52 -3.73
CA ARG A 195 -37.38 2.22 -3.46
C ARG A 195 -38.29 1.81 -4.64
N PRO A 196 -38.00 0.70 -5.36
CA PRO A 196 -38.87 0.23 -6.44
C PRO A 196 -40.20 -0.26 -5.89
N GLY A 197 -41.30 -0.02 -6.61
CA GLY A 197 -42.64 -0.49 -6.25
C GLY A 197 -42.80 -2.02 -6.34
N GLY A 198 -43.72 -2.60 -5.56
CA GLY A 198 -44.00 -4.04 -5.47
C GLY A 198 -43.64 -4.66 -4.11
N GLU A 199 -43.87 -5.97 -3.94
CA GLU A 199 -43.62 -6.73 -2.71
C GLU A 199 -42.40 -7.67 -2.86
N GLY A 200 -41.68 -7.92 -1.75
CA GLY A 200 -40.48 -8.77 -1.70
C GLY A 200 -39.15 -8.00 -1.68
N GLU A 201 -38.03 -8.74 -1.69
CA GLU A 201 -36.67 -8.18 -1.68
C GLU A 201 -36.42 -7.26 -2.88
N LEU A 202 -35.60 -6.21 -2.68
CA LEU A 202 -35.08 -5.43 -3.80
C LEU A 202 -34.30 -6.37 -4.72
N ARG A 203 -34.68 -6.38 -6.00
CA ARG A 203 -34.09 -7.23 -7.03
C ARG A 203 -33.49 -6.36 -8.12
N VAL A 204 -32.19 -6.50 -8.35
CA VAL A 204 -31.48 -5.95 -9.52
C VAL A 204 -31.15 -7.11 -10.45
N GLU A 205 -31.76 -7.13 -11.63
CA GLU A 205 -31.53 -8.16 -12.64
C GLU A 205 -30.42 -7.74 -13.59
N LEU A 206 -29.47 -8.64 -13.79
CA LEU A 206 -28.32 -8.42 -14.64
C LEU A 206 -28.41 -9.31 -15.89
N ASP A 207 -28.27 -8.69 -17.06
CA ASP A 207 -28.00 -9.37 -18.31
C ASP A 207 -26.54 -9.78 -18.36
N VAL A 208 -26.29 -11.05 -18.67
CA VAL A 208 -24.97 -11.56 -19.00
C VAL A 208 -24.97 -11.96 -20.46
N ALA A 209 -24.32 -11.14 -21.28
CA ALA A 209 -24.11 -11.40 -22.70
C ALA A 209 -22.67 -11.86 -22.94
N GLY A 210 -22.47 -12.87 -23.78
CA GLY A 210 -21.13 -13.41 -24.14
C GLY A 210 -20.48 -14.29 -23.06
N ALA A 211 -21.23 -14.69 -22.02
CA ALA A 211 -20.76 -15.58 -20.98
C ALA A 211 -21.92 -16.38 -20.35
N LYS A 212 -21.60 -17.57 -19.83
CA LYS A 212 -22.45 -18.41 -18.98
C LYS A 212 -22.11 -18.19 -17.51
N ALA A 213 -23.08 -18.38 -16.61
CA ALA A 213 -22.88 -18.19 -15.18
C ALA A 213 -23.05 -19.49 -14.39
N GLU A 214 -22.16 -19.73 -13.44
CA GLU A 214 -22.20 -20.83 -12.47
C GLU A 214 -22.25 -20.27 -11.04
N PRO A 215 -23.15 -20.75 -10.15
CA PRO A 215 -23.21 -20.27 -8.77
C PRO A 215 -21.95 -20.65 -7.96
N LEU A 216 -21.58 -19.78 -7.00
CA LEU A 216 -20.54 -19.99 -5.98
C LEU A 216 -21.10 -19.69 -4.58
N VAL A 217 -20.40 -20.15 -3.53
CA VAL A 217 -20.81 -19.96 -2.13
C VAL A 217 -21.02 -18.47 -1.77
N ASN A 218 -20.22 -17.56 -2.33
CA ASN A 218 -20.27 -16.10 -2.04
C ASN A 218 -20.39 -15.24 -3.32
N GLY A 219 -21.06 -15.73 -4.37
CA GLY A 219 -21.22 -15.01 -5.64
C GLY A 219 -21.43 -15.94 -6.84
N VAL A 220 -20.93 -15.55 -8.01
CA VAL A 220 -21.12 -16.27 -9.27
C VAL A 220 -19.80 -16.33 -10.04
N ARG A 221 -19.59 -17.38 -10.82
CA ARG A 221 -18.50 -17.51 -11.78
C ARG A 221 -19.03 -17.35 -13.20
N LEU A 222 -18.48 -16.41 -13.96
CA LEU A 222 -18.78 -16.20 -15.38
C LEU A 222 -17.79 -16.99 -16.25
N MET A 223 -18.27 -17.71 -17.24
CA MET A 223 -17.50 -18.49 -18.19
C MET A 223 -17.78 -17.97 -19.60
N LEU A 224 -16.78 -17.35 -20.24
CA LEU A 224 -16.95 -16.72 -21.56
C LEU A 224 -17.22 -17.76 -22.66
N ASP A 225 -18.13 -17.48 -23.59
CA ASP A 225 -18.69 -18.47 -24.53
C ASP A 225 -17.70 -18.96 -25.61
N GLY A 226 -16.83 -18.08 -26.11
CA GLY A 226 -15.82 -18.34 -27.12
C GLY A 226 -14.50 -18.86 -26.55
N SER A 227 -14.01 -18.29 -25.44
CA SER A 227 -12.73 -18.68 -24.83
C SER A 227 -12.82 -19.70 -23.70
N GLY A 228 -14.02 -19.92 -23.14
CA GLY A 228 -14.21 -20.78 -21.96
C GLY A 228 -13.57 -20.22 -20.68
N ARG A 229 -13.11 -18.96 -20.70
CA ARG A 229 -12.41 -18.33 -19.59
C ARG A 229 -13.34 -18.12 -18.39
N LYS A 230 -12.87 -18.47 -17.19
CA LYS A 230 -13.62 -18.33 -15.92
C LYS A 230 -13.24 -17.04 -15.18
N LEU A 231 -14.22 -16.25 -14.78
CA LEU A 231 -14.10 -15.00 -14.03
C LEU A 231 -15.00 -15.06 -12.79
N ALA A 232 -14.51 -14.63 -11.63
CA ALA A 232 -15.33 -14.55 -10.41
C ALA A 232 -16.05 -13.19 -10.35
N TYR A 233 -17.33 -13.22 -10.00
CA TYR A 233 -18.18 -12.06 -9.74
C TYR A 233 -18.80 -12.25 -8.35
N ASN A 234 -18.13 -11.71 -7.32
CA ASN A 234 -18.38 -11.98 -5.89
C ASN A 234 -18.13 -10.72 -5.03
N ARG A 235 -18.40 -10.80 -3.71
CA ARG A 235 -18.20 -9.73 -2.68
C ARG A 235 -19.27 -8.62 -2.66
N LEU A 236 -20.50 -8.99 -2.31
CA LEU A 236 -21.62 -8.05 -2.10
C LEU A 236 -21.60 -7.49 -0.67
N ARG A 237 -21.64 -6.16 -0.54
CA ARG A 237 -22.02 -5.40 0.66
C ARG A 237 -23.10 -4.43 0.25
N VAL A 238 -24.17 -4.29 1.02
CA VAL A 238 -25.24 -3.35 0.69
C VAL A 238 -25.47 -2.42 1.85
N VAL A 239 -25.49 -1.13 1.58
CA VAL A 239 -25.78 -0.10 2.58
C VAL A 239 -26.91 0.80 2.11
N ASP A 240 -27.76 1.20 3.04
CA ASP A 240 -28.76 2.21 2.80
C ASP A 240 -28.17 3.65 2.94
N ALA A 241 -28.97 4.68 2.70
CA ALA A 241 -28.58 6.08 2.76
C ALA A 241 -28.12 6.53 4.15
N THR A 242 -28.48 5.80 5.21
CA THR A 242 -27.99 6.03 6.58
C THR A 242 -26.66 5.32 6.83
N GLY A 243 -26.30 4.36 5.98
CA GLY A 243 -25.13 3.49 6.13
C GLY A 243 -25.42 2.15 6.77
N ARG A 244 -26.69 1.83 7.03
CA ARG A 244 -27.09 0.56 7.60
C ARG A 244 -26.80 -0.54 6.59
N GLU A 245 -26.07 -1.57 7.02
CA GLU A 245 -25.81 -2.75 6.21
C GLU A 245 -27.08 -3.59 6.04
N LEU A 246 -27.34 -4.03 4.80
CA LEU A 246 -28.51 -4.79 4.40
C LEU A 246 -28.07 -6.19 3.95
N PRO A 247 -28.72 -7.26 4.42
CA PRO A 247 -28.46 -8.61 3.94
C PRO A 247 -28.67 -8.70 2.43
N ALA A 248 -27.73 -9.31 1.71
CA ALA A 248 -27.81 -9.45 0.27
C ALA A 248 -27.19 -10.75 -0.25
N ARG A 249 -27.70 -11.23 -1.39
CA ARG A 249 -27.17 -12.40 -2.09
C ARG A 249 -27.27 -12.26 -3.61
N MET A 250 -26.58 -13.14 -4.33
CA MET A 250 -26.64 -13.20 -5.79
C MET A 250 -27.00 -14.61 -6.26
N GLU A 251 -27.89 -14.67 -7.22
CA GLU A 251 -28.43 -15.92 -7.77
C GLU A 251 -28.26 -15.95 -9.30
N VAL A 252 -28.03 -17.14 -9.86
CA VAL A 252 -28.11 -17.37 -11.31
C VAL A 252 -29.56 -17.68 -11.67
N ALA A 253 -30.21 -16.79 -12.42
CA ALA A 253 -31.59 -16.98 -12.86
C ALA A 253 -31.61 -17.90 -14.08
N ALA A 254 -32.30 -19.04 -13.99
CA ALA A 254 -32.48 -19.95 -15.11
C ALA A 254 -33.36 -19.30 -16.18
N GLY A 255 -32.88 -19.24 -17.42
CA GLY A 255 -33.62 -18.66 -18.55
C GLY A 255 -34.97 -19.35 -18.75
N VAL A 256 -36.05 -18.61 -18.57
CA VAL A 256 -37.39 -19.04 -18.98
C VAL A 256 -37.45 -18.95 -20.50
N LEU A 257 -37.66 -20.08 -21.19
CA LEU A 257 -37.97 -20.08 -22.63
C LEU A 257 -39.27 -19.29 -22.85
N PRO A 258 -39.36 -18.39 -23.84
CA PRO A 258 -40.64 -17.79 -24.19
C PRO A 258 -41.59 -18.89 -24.69
N ALA A 259 -42.81 -18.90 -24.16
CA ALA A 259 -43.86 -19.80 -24.60
C ALA A 259 -44.12 -19.61 -26.11
N VAL A 260 -43.86 -20.63 -26.91
CA VAL A 260 -44.33 -20.70 -28.29
C VAL A 260 -45.81 -21.08 -28.25
N GLU A 261 -46.67 -20.18 -28.70
CA GLU A 261 -48.06 -20.50 -29.00
C GLU A 261 -48.15 -21.57 -30.10
N GLY A 262 -48.89 -22.65 -29.81
CA GLY A 262 -49.62 -23.41 -30.82
C GLY A 262 -49.11 -24.83 -31.11
N GLY A 263 -49.93 -25.83 -30.79
CA GLY A 263 -49.85 -27.16 -31.42
C GLY A 263 -50.27 -28.33 -30.53
N ILE A 264 -51.56 -28.66 -30.55
CA ILE A 264 -52.18 -29.84 -29.94
C ILE A 264 -51.58 -31.14 -30.49
N LEU A 265 -51.14 -32.10 -29.65
CA LEU A 265 -51.30 -33.57 -29.85
C LEU A 265 -51.28 -34.35 -28.50
N PRO A 266 -51.99 -35.49 -28.36
CA PRO A 266 -52.43 -36.08 -27.08
C PRO A 266 -51.53 -37.27 -26.57
N PRO A 267 -51.83 -37.91 -25.42
CA PRO A 267 -50.83 -38.40 -24.45
C PRO A 267 -50.39 -39.87 -24.61
N GLY A 268 -49.21 -40.21 -24.05
CA GLY A 268 -48.69 -41.59 -24.03
C GLY A 268 -47.75 -41.90 -22.86
N ARG A 269 -48.33 -42.49 -21.79
CA ARG A 269 -47.85 -43.52 -20.84
C ARG A 269 -46.35 -43.69 -20.48
N GLY A 270 -46.13 -43.79 -19.16
CA GLY A 270 -45.28 -44.79 -18.48
C GLY A 270 -43.89 -44.29 -18.11
N ALA A 271 -43.58 -44.09 -16.82
CA ALA A 271 -43.04 -45.11 -15.88
C ALA A 271 -41.58 -45.48 -16.24
N GLN A 272 -40.60 -45.65 -15.34
CA GLN A 272 -40.47 -45.66 -13.90
C GLN A 272 -38.96 -45.82 -13.62
N THR A 273 -38.47 -45.31 -12.48
CA THR A 273 -37.38 -45.85 -11.62
C THR A 273 -36.15 -46.57 -12.24
N MET A 274 -34.94 -46.16 -11.84
CA MET A 274 -34.20 -46.83 -10.74
C MET A 274 -32.81 -46.21 -10.54
N GLU A 275 -32.47 -45.98 -9.27
CA GLU A 275 -31.12 -45.85 -8.77
C GLU A 275 -30.27 -47.08 -9.13
N ILE A 276 -28.93 -46.94 -9.17
CA ILE A 276 -28.02 -47.74 -8.33
C ILE A 276 -26.58 -47.23 -8.48
N SER A 277 -25.96 -47.15 -7.30
CA SER A 277 -24.59 -46.94 -6.90
C SER A 277 -23.45 -47.58 -7.70
N GLY A 278 -22.26 -46.99 -7.59
CA GLY A 278 -21.09 -47.74 -7.11
C GLY A 278 -19.80 -47.72 -7.96
N PHE A 279 -18.81 -47.00 -7.43
CA PHE A 279 -17.37 -47.30 -7.39
C PHE A 279 -16.51 -47.52 -8.66
N HIS A 280 -15.53 -46.61 -8.78
CA HIS A 280 -14.08 -46.83 -8.95
C HIS A 280 -13.57 -47.81 -10.03
N SER A 281 -12.87 -47.28 -11.03
CA SER A 281 -11.43 -47.53 -11.26
C SER A 281 -10.94 -46.81 -12.54
N ASP A 282 -9.97 -45.92 -12.39
CA ASP A 282 -8.98 -45.60 -13.43
C ASP A 282 -8.12 -46.87 -13.71
N PRO A 283 -7.40 -47.04 -14.87
CA PRO A 283 -6.60 -45.97 -15.47
C PRO A 283 -6.22 -46.06 -17.00
N PHE A 284 -5.51 -45.02 -17.46
CA PHE A 284 -4.51 -44.95 -18.56
C PHE A 284 -4.85 -45.32 -20.03
N ALA A 285 -4.93 -44.25 -20.84
CA ALA A 285 -4.21 -43.96 -22.09
C ALA A 285 -4.01 -45.05 -23.17
N SER A 286 -4.43 -44.74 -24.40
CA SER A 286 -3.52 -44.62 -25.57
C SER A 286 -4.24 -44.23 -26.87
N SER A 287 -3.55 -43.40 -27.66
CA SER A 287 -3.50 -43.33 -29.15
C SER A 287 -4.81 -43.36 -29.95
N GLY A 288 -5.08 -42.51 -30.93
CA GLY A 288 -4.20 -41.72 -31.80
C GLY A 288 -4.83 -41.70 -33.21
N ILE A 289 -4.48 -40.65 -33.98
CA ILE A 289 -4.54 -40.57 -35.44
C ILE A 289 -5.87 -40.12 -36.09
N SER A 290 -5.82 -38.84 -36.48
CA SER A 290 -6.38 -38.15 -37.65
C SER A 290 -7.20 -38.91 -38.70
N ALA A 291 -8.30 -38.28 -39.13
CA ALA A 291 -8.56 -37.98 -40.54
C ALA A 291 -9.60 -36.85 -40.63
N GLY A 292 -9.19 -35.72 -41.23
CA GLY A 292 -10.13 -34.70 -41.67
C GLY A 292 -10.77 -35.11 -42.99
N LEU A 293 -12.04 -34.73 -43.17
CA LEU A 293 -12.66 -34.42 -44.45
C LEU A 293 -13.95 -33.64 -44.16
N GLU A 294 -13.96 -32.39 -44.61
CA GLU A 294 -15.02 -31.41 -44.46
C GLU A 294 -16.30 -31.83 -45.20
N ALA A 295 -17.46 -31.52 -44.60
CA ALA A 295 -18.72 -31.35 -45.31
C ALA A 295 -19.54 -30.24 -44.62
N THR A 296 -19.40 -29.04 -45.16
CA THR A 296 -20.15 -27.84 -44.79
C THR A 296 -21.54 -27.88 -45.43
N ALA A 297 -22.61 -27.98 -44.65
CA ALA A 297 -23.92 -27.39 -44.96
C ALA A 297 -24.90 -27.42 -43.78
N LEU A 298 -25.31 -26.21 -43.36
CA LEU A 298 -26.59 -25.83 -42.76
C LEU A 298 -26.90 -26.31 -41.32
N ARG A 299 -26.40 -25.55 -40.33
CA ARG A 299 -27.16 -25.29 -39.11
C ARG A 299 -27.64 -23.85 -39.13
N GLN A 300 -28.95 -23.67 -39.02
CA GLN A 300 -29.54 -22.42 -38.57
C GLN A 300 -28.86 -22.04 -37.26
N ALA A 301 -28.39 -20.79 -37.16
CA ALA A 301 -27.82 -20.25 -35.94
C ALA A 301 -28.94 -20.10 -34.90
N GLU A 302 -29.12 -21.11 -34.05
CA GLU A 302 -29.78 -20.92 -32.77
C GLU A 302 -28.93 -19.93 -31.96
N THR A 303 -29.50 -18.78 -31.64
CA THR A 303 -28.90 -17.80 -30.74
C THR A 303 -28.87 -18.42 -29.34
N PRO A 304 -27.72 -18.52 -28.66
CA PRO A 304 -27.69 -19.10 -27.30
C PRO A 304 -28.48 -18.20 -26.34
N ALA A 305 -29.31 -18.81 -25.48
CA ALA A 305 -30.12 -18.10 -24.49
C ALA A 305 -29.23 -17.23 -23.57
N ALA A 306 -29.61 -15.96 -23.37
CA ALA A 306 -28.89 -15.03 -22.50
C ALA A 306 -28.91 -15.52 -21.04
N THR A 307 -27.75 -15.50 -20.39
CA THR A 307 -27.63 -15.85 -18.97
C THR A 307 -28.10 -14.66 -18.13
N ARG A 308 -28.93 -14.88 -17.11
CA ARG A 308 -29.43 -13.82 -16.21
C ARG A 308 -28.90 -14.02 -14.80
N LEU A 309 -28.54 -12.94 -14.11
CA LEU A 309 -28.24 -12.94 -12.66
C LEU A 309 -29.23 -12.06 -11.92
N ALA A 310 -29.45 -12.34 -10.65
CA ALA A 310 -30.23 -11.49 -9.76
C ALA A 310 -29.41 -11.16 -8.51
N VAL A 311 -29.30 -9.87 -8.19
CA VAL A 311 -28.89 -9.41 -6.87
C VAL A 311 -30.14 -9.16 -6.05
N LEU A 312 -30.24 -9.80 -4.89
CA LEU A 312 -31.38 -9.73 -3.98
C LEU A 312 -30.92 -9.09 -2.68
N VAL A 313 -31.63 -8.06 -2.24
CA VAL A 313 -31.32 -7.29 -1.03
C VAL A 313 -32.56 -7.23 -0.14
N ASP A 314 -32.40 -7.62 1.11
CA ASP A 314 -33.42 -7.36 2.14
C ASP A 314 -33.37 -5.88 2.55
N ASP A 315 -34.20 -5.08 1.87
CA ASP A 315 -34.30 -3.63 2.04
C ASP A 315 -35.60 -3.21 2.74
N ALA A 316 -36.27 -4.12 3.47
CA ALA A 316 -37.59 -3.88 4.06
C ALA A 316 -37.65 -2.59 4.90
N ALA A 317 -36.55 -2.26 5.57
CA ALA A 317 -36.36 -1.08 6.41
C ALA A 317 -35.29 -0.09 5.90
N ALA A 318 -34.88 -0.20 4.64
CA ALA A 318 -33.82 0.63 4.06
C ALA A 318 -34.30 2.06 3.73
N ILE A 319 -33.44 3.04 3.97
CA ILE A 319 -33.61 4.41 3.45
C ILE A 319 -32.81 4.55 2.16
N TYR A 320 -33.42 5.05 1.08
CA TYR A 320 -32.76 5.18 -0.22
C TYR A 320 -32.00 6.52 -0.36
N PRO A 321 -30.89 6.58 -1.13
CA PRO A 321 -30.38 5.54 -2.04
C PRO A 321 -29.76 4.33 -1.33
N VAL A 322 -29.99 3.14 -1.89
CA VAL A 322 -29.31 1.89 -1.48
C VAL A 322 -28.09 1.71 -2.38
N ARG A 323 -26.91 1.64 -1.77
CA ARG A 323 -25.63 1.43 -2.44
C ARG A 323 -25.16 -0.01 -2.23
N ILE A 324 -24.81 -0.67 -3.32
CA ILE A 324 -24.28 -2.03 -3.33
C ILE A 324 -22.78 -1.92 -3.64
N ASP A 325 -21.95 -2.03 -2.60
CA ASP A 325 -20.47 -1.90 -2.55
C ASP A 325 -19.75 -3.27 -2.51
N PRO A 326 -18.45 -3.30 -2.85
CA PRO A 326 -17.48 -4.18 -2.18
C PRO A 326 -16.62 -3.45 -1.10
N THR A 327 -16.29 -4.17 -0.03
CA THR A 327 -15.76 -3.83 1.34
C THR A 327 -14.35 -3.17 1.46
N PHE A 328 -13.94 -2.78 2.69
CA PHE A 328 -12.54 -2.45 3.09
C PHE A 328 -11.57 -3.52 2.56
N SER A 329 -10.41 -3.09 2.06
CA SER A 329 -9.48 -3.90 1.29
C SER A 329 -8.02 -3.68 1.68
N ASP A 330 -7.12 -4.46 1.10
CA ASP A 330 -5.68 -4.29 1.33
C ASP A 330 -5.14 -2.95 0.86
N GLU A 331 -5.84 -2.27 -0.06
CA GLU A 331 -5.43 -0.96 -0.56
C GLU A 331 -5.60 0.14 0.49
N ASP A 332 -6.49 -0.06 1.44
CA ASP A 332 -6.75 0.89 2.52
C ASP A 332 -5.61 0.90 3.57
N TRP A 333 -4.76 -0.13 3.59
CA TRP A 333 -3.54 -0.15 4.40
C TRP A 333 -2.48 0.80 3.85
N ILE A 334 -1.68 1.41 4.72
CA ILE A 334 -0.59 2.32 4.41
C ILE A 334 0.60 1.90 5.30
N SER A 335 1.75 1.67 4.67
CA SER A 335 2.92 1.18 5.39
C SER A 335 3.56 2.28 6.23
N MET A 336 3.84 1.96 7.50
CA MET A 336 4.58 2.82 8.44
C MET A 336 5.85 2.15 9.00
N GLY A 337 6.13 0.90 8.60
CA GLY A 337 7.21 0.07 9.14
C GLY A 337 8.52 0.05 8.33
N GLY A 338 9.61 -0.38 8.98
CA GLY A 338 11.00 -0.25 8.49
C GLY A 338 11.72 -1.51 8.01
N GLY A 339 11.05 -2.63 7.75
CA GLY A 339 11.69 -3.93 7.43
C GLY A 339 12.34 -4.12 6.04
N GLY A 340 12.59 -3.08 5.26
CA GLY A 340 13.24 -3.15 3.94
C GLY A 340 14.70 -2.75 4.02
N THR A 341 15.53 -3.16 3.05
CA THR A 341 16.92 -2.67 3.00
C THR A 341 16.90 -1.14 2.99
N PRO A 342 17.61 -0.44 3.91
CA PRO A 342 17.71 1.03 3.99
C PRO A 342 18.12 1.79 2.71
N GLY A 343 18.29 1.10 1.58
CA GLY A 343 18.65 1.61 0.27
C GLY A 343 18.49 0.55 -0.82
N ALA A 344 19.39 0.50 -1.81
CA ALA A 344 19.30 -0.44 -2.93
C ALA A 344 19.81 -1.84 -2.59
N SER A 345 19.21 -2.87 -3.18
CA SER A 345 19.56 -4.29 -2.93
C SER A 345 20.96 -4.67 -3.41
N TYR A 346 21.58 -3.83 -4.25
CA TYR A 346 22.92 -4.01 -4.80
C TYR A 346 23.50 -2.66 -5.28
N ILE A 347 24.62 -2.71 -6.00
CA ILE A 347 25.39 -1.54 -6.43
C ILE A 347 24.55 -0.58 -7.29
N VAL A 348 24.63 0.71 -6.96
CA VAL A 348 24.09 1.82 -7.76
C VAL A 348 25.26 2.53 -8.45
N TYR A 349 25.21 2.67 -9.77
CA TYR A 349 26.30 3.26 -10.56
C TYR A 349 26.06 4.71 -10.96
N ALA A 350 24.79 5.09 -11.16
CA ALA A 350 24.41 6.40 -11.68
C ALA A 350 23.30 7.02 -10.85
N ALA A 351 23.35 8.33 -10.66
CA ALA A 351 22.30 9.15 -10.09
C ALA A 351 22.18 10.47 -10.86
N VAL A 352 20.96 10.97 -11.03
CA VAL A 352 20.68 12.31 -11.60
C VAL A 352 19.40 12.86 -10.99
N VAL A 353 19.32 14.18 -10.86
CA VAL A 353 18.11 14.89 -10.40
C VAL A 353 17.52 15.67 -11.58
N ASP A 354 16.20 15.67 -11.71
CA ASP A 354 15.49 16.51 -12.69
C ASP A 354 15.14 17.90 -12.12
N ASP A 355 14.61 18.78 -12.97
CA ASP A 355 14.24 20.14 -12.58
C ASP A 355 13.11 20.21 -11.53
N ALA A 356 12.40 19.09 -11.31
CA ALA A 356 11.35 18.96 -10.31
C ALA A 356 11.87 18.38 -8.97
N GLY A 357 13.17 18.10 -8.84
CA GLY A 357 13.77 17.54 -7.64
C GLY A 357 13.61 16.01 -7.52
N ASN A 358 13.16 15.33 -8.58
CA ASN A 358 13.10 13.87 -8.57
C ASN A 358 14.49 13.28 -8.76
N LEU A 359 14.88 12.35 -7.89
CA LEU A 359 16.13 11.61 -8.00
C LEU A 359 15.91 10.33 -8.79
N PHE A 360 16.63 10.16 -9.90
CA PHE A 360 16.70 8.91 -10.64
C PHE A 360 18.00 8.18 -10.35
N ILE A 361 17.92 6.87 -10.16
CA ILE A 361 19.09 6.01 -9.94
C ILE A 361 19.11 4.84 -10.91
N GLY A 362 20.31 4.46 -11.32
CA GLY A 362 20.58 3.35 -12.24
C GLY A 362 21.72 2.48 -11.73
N GLY A 363 21.59 1.15 -11.85
CA GLY A 363 22.57 0.25 -11.25
C GLY A 363 22.46 -1.21 -11.67
N LEU A 364 22.92 -2.10 -10.80
CA LEU A 364 22.73 -3.56 -10.87
C LEU A 364 21.74 -4.07 -9.81
N PHE A 365 21.09 -3.18 -9.06
CA PHE A 365 20.09 -3.54 -8.07
C PHE A 365 18.83 -4.15 -8.72
N ALA A 366 18.18 -5.04 -7.98
CA ALA A 366 16.89 -5.62 -8.35
C ALA A 366 15.73 -4.92 -7.60
N ALA A 367 16.04 -4.28 -6.47
CA ALA A 367 15.07 -3.52 -5.70
C ALA A 367 15.73 -2.32 -5.00
N VAL A 368 14.92 -1.32 -4.67
CA VAL A 368 15.33 -0.19 -3.82
C VAL A 368 14.30 -0.07 -2.71
N GLN A 369 14.75 -0.23 -1.48
CA GLN A 369 13.89 -0.45 -0.32
C GLN A 369 12.91 -1.61 -0.57
N TYR A 370 11.64 -1.29 -0.87
CA TYR A 370 10.57 -2.26 -1.10
C TYR A 370 10.07 -2.29 -2.55
N VAL A 371 10.61 -1.44 -3.42
CA VAL A 371 10.19 -1.33 -4.82
C VAL A 371 11.05 -2.28 -5.65
N ASN A 372 10.41 -3.22 -6.35
CA ASN A 372 11.07 -4.08 -7.32
C ASN A 372 11.37 -3.27 -8.59
N ALA A 373 12.42 -2.46 -8.49
CA ALA A 373 12.91 -1.62 -9.54
C ALA A 373 14.11 -2.31 -10.18
N SER A 374 13.89 -2.96 -11.32
CA SER A 374 14.96 -3.66 -12.03
C SER A 374 15.94 -2.64 -12.63
N ARG A 375 17.02 -2.35 -11.88
CA ARG A 375 18.20 -1.58 -12.29
C ARG A 375 17.97 -0.09 -12.59
N ILE A 376 16.74 0.40 -12.46
CA ILE A 376 16.40 1.81 -12.59
C ILE A 376 15.19 2.17 -11.72
N ALA A 377 15.29 3.26 -10.95
CA ALA A 377 14.24 3.72 -10.04
C ALA A 377 14.18 5.25 -9.97
N LYS A 378 13.02 5.78 -9.59
CA LYS A 378 12.76 7.21 -9.33
C LYS A 378 12.36 7.40 -7.88
N TRP A 379 12.90 8.42 -7.24
CA TRP A 379 12.49 8.95 -5.95
C TRP A 379 11.88 10.35 -6.14
N ASP A 380 10.66 10.55 -5.66
CA ASP A 380 9.90 11.80 -5.83
C ASP A 380 9.99 12.77 -4.61
N GLY A 381 10.86 12.47 -3.65
CA GLY A 381 10.93 13.18 -2.37
C GLY A 381 10.22 12.44 -1.22
N ASN A 382 9.30 11.53 -1.54
CA ASN A 382 8.48 10.80 -0.58
C ASN A 382 8.56 9.27 -0.75
N SER A 383 8.63 8.78 -1.98
CA SER A 383 8.54 7.36 -2.32
C SER A 383 9.41 6.96 -3.50
N TRP A 384 9.84 5.69 -3.51
CA TRP A 384 10.47 5.08 -4.67
C TRP A 384 9.40 4.57 -5.64
N SER A 385 9.71 4.60 -6.94
CA SER A 385 8.91 3.99 -8.01
C SER A 385 9.83 3.35 -9.05
N ALA A 386 9.37 2.25 -9.66
CA ALA A 386 10.06 1.65 -10.80
C ALA A 386 9.70 2.41 -12.10
N LEU A 387 10.59 2.40 -13.09
CA LEU A 387 10.31 2.97 -14.42
C LEU A 387 10.01 1.85 -15.40
N GLY A 388 8.72 1.56 -15.59
CA GLY A 388 8.26 0.41 -16.38
C GLY A 388 8.81 -0.91 -15.84
N ALA A 389 9.09 -1.87 -16.73
CA ALA A 389 9.71 -3.15 -16.35
C ALA A 389 11.22 -3.04 -16.02
N GLY A 390 11.80 -1.84 -16.08
CA GLY A 390 13.23 -1.62 -15.83
C GLY A 390 14.15 -2.11 -16.97
N MET A 391 15.37 -2.50 -16.61
CA MET A 391 16.44 -2.89 -17.55
C MET A 391 16.91 -4.32 -17.31
N ASP A 392 17.29 -5.03 -18.39
CA ASP A 392 17.80 -6.41 -18.31
C ASP A 392 19.25 -6.50 -17.80
N ASN A 393 20.04 -5.42 -17.91
CA ASN A 393 21.42 -5.36 -17.45
C ASN A 393 21.79 -3.96 -16.90
N SER A 394 23.03 -3.78 -16.46
CA SER A 394 23.48 -2.61 -15.71
C SER A 394 23.23 -1.29 -16.43
N VAL A 395 22.64 -0.33 -15.72
CA VAL A 395 22.65 1.09 -16.09
C VAL A 395 23.91 1.72 -15.54
N ARG A 396 24.69 2.39 -16.40
CA ARG A 396 26.00 2.98 -16.06
C ARG A 396 25.94 4.50 -15.97
N VAL A 397 25.01 5.13 -16.69
CA VAL A 397 24.87 6.59 -16.75
C VAL A 397 23.42 6.98 -16.98
N LEU A 398 23.04 8.12 -16.40
CA LEU A 398 21.73 8.75 -16.56
C LEU A 398 21.92 10.22 -16.93
N ALA A 399 21.00 10.76 -17.75
CA ALA A 399 20.93 12.19 -18.05
C ALA A 399 19.46 12.61 -18.24
N THR A 400 19.11 13.81 -17.81
CA THR A 400 17.75 14.37 -17.93
C THR A 400 17.71 15.50 -18.97
N SER A 401 16.56 15.67 -19.61
CA SER A 401 16.28 16.82 -20.50
C SER A 401 14.78 17.10 -20.55
N GLY A 402 14.35 18.13 -19.83
CA GLY A 402 12.94 18.37 -19.56
C GLY A 402 12.33 17.14 -18.86
N THR A 403 11.23 16.63 -19.40
CA THR A 403 10.56 15.43 -18.87
C THR A 403 11.24 14.11 -19.26
N ASN A 404 12.26 14.15 -20.13
CA ASN A 404 12.90 12.94 -20.65
C ASN A 404 14.07 12.50 -19.76
N LEU A 405 14.17 11.20 -19.54
CA LEU A 405 15.33 10.56 -18.93
C LEU A 405 16.02 9.65 -19.95
N TYR A 406 17.32 9.81 -20.11
CA TYR A 406 18.15 8.96 -20.94
C TYR A 406 18.96 8.02 -20.06
N ALA A 407 18.92 6.73 -20.37
CA ALA A 407 19.70 5.71 -19.70
C ALA A 407 20.72 5.12 -20.68
N GLY A 408 21.98 5.04 -20.25
CA GLY A 408 23.07 4.37 -20.97
C GLY A 408 23.68 3.26 -20.12
N GLY A 409 24.07 2.15 -20.74
CA GLY A 409 24.70 1.06 -20.01
C GLY A 409 24.99 -0.18 -20.86
N SER A 410 24.88 -1.35 -20.23
CA SER A 410 25.14 -2.66 -20.86
C SER A 410 23.86 -3.45 -21.14
N PHE A 411 22.70 -2.83 -20.95
CA PHE A 411 21.38 -3.44 -21.21
C PHE A 411 21.11 -3.59 -22.71
N THR A 412 20.24 -4.52 -23.06
CA THR A 412 19.73 -4.76 -24.42
C THR A 412 18.21 -4.57 -24.50
N THR A 413 17.55 -4.44 -23.35
CA THR A 413 16.11 -4.26 -23.22
C THR A 413 15.80 -3.19 -22.19
N ALA A 414 14.87 -2.28 -22.51
CA ALA A 414 14.36 -1.26 -21.62
C ALA A 414 12.82 -1.30 -21.61
N GLY A 415 12.22 -1.46 -20.43
CA GLY A 415 10.77 -1.56 -20.28
C GLY A 415 10.14 -2.72 -21.07
N GLY A 416 10.89 -3.81 -21.29
CA GLY A 416 10.47 -4.94 -22.13
C GLY A 416 10.64 -4.75 -23.64
N THR A 417 11.08 -3.56 -24.10
CA THR A 417 11.33 -3.26 -25.51
C THR A 417 12.82 -3.37 -25.83
N PRO A 418 13.22 -3.96 -26.98
CA PRO A 418 14.62 -3.97 -27.41
C PRO A 418 15.19 -2.56 -27.53
N ALA A 419 16.23 -2.28 -26.76
CA ALA A 419 16.94 -1.00 -26.72
C ALA A 419 18.41 -1.26 -26.41
N ASN A 420 19.25 -1.28 -27.44
CA ASN A 420 20.66 -1.68 -27.29
C ASN A 420 21.50 -0.56 -26.67
N HIS A 421 21.83 -0.72 -25.38
CA HIS A 421 22.78 0.08 -24.59
C HIS A 421 22.40 1.55 -24.36
N ILE A 422 21.35 2.05 -25.01
CA ILE A 422 20.77 3.37 -24.77
C ILE A 422 19.25 3.33 -24.93
N ALA A 423 18.55 4.03 -24.04
CA ALA A 423 17.10 4.15 -24.06
C ALA A 423 16.65 5.52 -23.55
N LYS A 424 15.46 5.95 -23.99
CA LYS A 424 14.81 7.19 -23.57
C LYS A 424 13.49 6.86 -22.88
N TRP A 425 13.29 7.41 -21.69
CA TRP A 425 12.02 7.46 -20.98
C TRP A 425 11.38 8.82 -21.22
N ASP A 426 10.10 8.83 -21.60
CA ASP A 426 9.33 10.05 -21.87
C ASP A 426 8.46 10.53 -20.68
N GLY A 427 8.52 9.82 -19.56
CA GLY A 427 7.63 9.99 -18.41
C GLY A 427 6.73 8.77 -18.18
N SER A 428 6.50 7.96 -19.21
CA SER A 428 5.55 6.83 -19.20
C SER A 428 6.10 5.55 -19.82
N THR A 429 6.92 5.66 -20.86
CA THR A 429 7.42 4.49 -21.62
C THR A 429 8.89 4.62 -22.00
N TRP A 430 9.56 3.47 -22.08
CA TRP A 430 10.92 3.36 -22.61
C TRP A 430 10.87 3.17 -24.12
N SER A 431 11.70 3.93 -24.84
CA SER A 431 11.88 3.85 -26.28
C SER A 431 13.36 3.73 -26.65
N ALA A 432 13.64 2.97 -27.71
CA ALA A 432 14.98 2.87 -28.28
C ALA A 432 15.33 4.13 -29.09
N LEU A 433 16.62 4.48 -29.14
CA LEU A 433 17.13 5.53 -30.02
C LEU A 433 17.76 4.89 -31.26
N GLY A 434 16.95 4.73 -32.33
CA GLY A 434 17.34 3.96 -33.50
C GLY A 434 17.64 2.51 -33.13
N SER A 435 18.67 1.89 -33.75
CA SER A 435 19.12 0.54 -33.39
C SER A 435 20.05 0.48 -32.16
N GLY A 436 20.35 1.63 -31.54
CA GLY A 436 21.25 1.73 -30.38
C GLY A 436 22.73 1.58 -30.74
N MET A 437 23.52 1.05 -29.80
CA MET A 437 24.98 0.86 -29.94
C MET A 437 25.35 -0.63 -29.98
N ASN A 438 26.55 -0.95 -30.45
CA ASN A 438 27.11 -2.31 -30.39
C ASN A 438 27.98 -2.59 -29.15
N GLY A 439 28.02 -1.66 -28.19
CA GLY A 439 28.78 -1.79 -26.97
C GLY A 439 28.31 -0.81 -25.89
N SER A 440 28.88 -0.94 -24.70
CA SER A 440 28.40 -0.26 -23.49
C SER A 440 28.56 1.27 -23.56
N VAL A 441 27.51 1.99 -23.18
CA VAL A 441 27.50 3.44 -23.02
C VAL A 441 27.89 3.79 -21.58
N GLN A 442 28.92 4.61 -21.40
CA GLN A 442 29.45 5.01 -20.09
C GLN A 442 29.22 6.48 -19.77
N ALA A 443 29.01 7.32 -20.79
CA ALA A 443 28.76 8.74 -20.62
C ALA A 443 27.62 9.20 -21.54
N VAL A 444 26.75 10.06 -21.03
CA VAL A 444 25.69 10.69 -21.80
C VAL A 444 25.63 12.16 -21.41
N ALA A 445 25.45 13.04 -22.40
CA ALA A 445 25.28 14.46 -22.17
C ALA A 445 24.28 15.06 -23.18
N VAL A 446 23.53 16.08 -22.77
CA VAL A 446 22.47 16.70 -23.59
C VAL A 446 22.82 18.16 -23.89
N LEU A 447 22.68 18.59 -25.15
CA LEU A 447 22.78 19.98 -25.58
C LEU A 447 21.59 20.34 -26.47
N GLY A 448 20.63 21.07 -25.91
CA GLY A 448 19.37 21.35 -26.59
C GLY A 448 18.65 20.04 -26.95
N THR A 449 18.36 19.84 -28.24
CA THR A 449 17.75 18.59 -28.74
C THR A 449 18.76 17.48 -29.06
N ASN A 450 20.06 17.76 -28.95
CA ASN A 450 21.10 16.80 -29.27
C ASN A 450 21.51 16.00 -28.04
N LEU A 451 21.63 14.69 -28.21
CA LEU A 451 22.14 13.77 -27.20
C LEU A 451 23.51 13.25 -27.66
N PHE A 452 24.50 13.31 -26.79
CA PHE A 452 25.82 12.73 -27.02
C PHE A 452 25.99 11.49 -26.16
N ALA A 453 26.45 10.41 -26.77
CA ALA A 453 26.79 9.17 -26.09
C ALA A 453 28.28 8.91 -26.24
N GLY A 454 28.94 8.55 -25.14
CA GLY A 454 30.33 8.12 -25.08
C GLY A 454 30.44 6.76 -24.40
N GLY A 455 31.36 5.92 -24.87
CA GLY A 455 31.54 4.59 -24.28
C GLY A 455 32.54 3.72 -25.01
N SER A 456 32.36 2.41 -24.87
CA SER A 456 33.17 1.36 -25.52
C SER A 456 32.35 0.72 -26.65
N PHE A 457 32.06 1.49 -27.69
CA PHE A 457 31.32 1.05 -28.87
C PHE A 457 31.96 1.58 -30.15
N THR A 458 31.79 0.88 -31.27
CA THR A 458 32.33 1.32 -32.57
C THR A 458 31.23 1.79 -33.51
N THR A 459 29.98 1.34 -33.30
CA THR A 459 28.84 1.73 -34.12
C THR A 459 27.68 2.26 -33.28
N ALA A 460 26.93 3.20 -33.84
CA ALA A 460 25.67 3.72 -33.31
C ALA A 460 24.67 3.91 -34.45
N GLY A 461 23.46 3.37 -34.33
CA GLY A 461 22.46 3.41 -35.40
C GLY A 461 22.93 2.75 -36.71
N GLY A 462 23.84 1.77 -36.64
CA GLY A 462 24.49 1.15 -37.79
C GLY A 462 25.64 1.96 -38.43
N THR A 463 25.90 3.17 -37.96
CA THR A 463 26.98 4.05 -38.45
C THR A 463 28.24 3.87 -37.61
N THR A 464 29.42 3.84 -38.23
CA THR A 464 30.71 3.83 -37.51
C THR A 464 30.99 5.20 -36.89
N VAL A 465 31.20 5.23 -35.57
CA VAL A 465 31.29 6.46 -34.76
C VAL A 465 32.48 6.49 -33.81
N ASN A 466 33.13 5.35 -33.56
CA ASN A 466 34.36 5.22 -32.76
C ASN A 466 34.27 5.86 -31.36
N GLY A 467 33.48 5.26 -30.48
CA GLY A 467 33.43 5.58 -29.04
C GLY A 467 32.61 6.81 -28.68
N ILE A 468 32.21 7.64 -29.64
CA ILE A 468 31.41 8.84 -29.40
C ILE A 468 30.44 9.13 -30.55
N ALA A 469 29.17 9.35 -30.22
CA ALA A 469 28.12 9.59 -31.21
C ALA A 469 27.19 10.73 -30.79
N LYS A 470 26.61 11.41 -31.79
CA LYS A 470 25.58 12.44 -31.62
C LYS A 470 24.25 11.94 -32.18
N TRP A 471 23.19 12.09 -31.43
CA TRP A 471 21.81 11.91 -31.84
C TRP A 471 21.13 13.26 -32.01
N ASN A 472 20.51 13.48 -33.16
CA ASN A 472 19.83 14.75 -33.49
C ASN A 472 18.31 14.71 -33.25
N GLY A 473 17.79 13.65 -32.63
CA GLY A 473 16.35 13.39 -32.50
C GLY A 473 15.86 12.27 -33.42
N ASN A 474 16.59 11.94 -34.49
CA ASN A 474 16.17 10.95 -35.49
C ASN A 474 17.26 9.95 -35.90
N THR A 475 18.52 10.36 -35.97
CA THR A 475 19.64 9.52 -36.42
C THR A 475 20.91 9.76 -35.61
N TRP A 476 21.70 8.70 -35.45
CA TRP A 476 23.05 8.78 -34.90
C TRP A 476 24.06 9.20 -35.98
N SER A 477 25.01 10.06 -35.62
CA SER A 477 26.12 10.50 -36.48
C SER A 477 27.44 10.54 -35.71
N SER A 478 28.56 10.39 -36.42
CA SER A 478 29.90 10.53 -35.83
C SER A 478 30.25 11.99 -35.53
N LEU A 479 31.24 12.20 -34.65
CA LEU A 479 31.89 13.49 -34.43
C LEU A 479 33.28 13.44 -35.06
N GLY A 480 33.37 13.84 -36.34
CA GLY A 480 34.58 13.64 -37.15
C GLY A 480 34.93 12.15 -37.25
N SER A 481 36.22 11.82 -37.06
CA SER A 481 36.71 10.43 -37.02
C SER A 481 36.50 9.72 -35.66
N GLY A 482 35.91 10.40 -34.67
CA GLY A 482 35.69 9.90 -33.31
C GLY A 482 36.95 9.86 -32.45
N ILE A 483 36.99 8.94 -31.49
CA ILE A 483 38.05 8.80 -30.48
C ILE A 483 38.88 7.54 -30.75
N GLY A 484 40.21 7.59 -30.52
CA GLY A 484 41.09 6.47 -30.84
C GLY A 484 42.51 6.56 -30.29
N GLY A 485 43.45 5.95 -31.01
CA GLY A 485 44.89 5.97 -30.72
C GLY A 485 45.38 4.88 -29.76
N ILE A 486 44.45 4.03 -29.28
CA ILE A 486 44.73 2.80 -28.52
C ILE A 486 43.79 1.69 -29.00
N ALA A 487 44.05 0.43 -28.61
CA ALA A 487 43.28 -0.73 -29.07
C ALA A 487 41.80 -0.71 -28.65
N THR A 488 41.51 -0.21 -27.45
CA THR A 488 40.16 -0.16 -26.88
C THR A 488 39.88 1.22 -26.27
N PRO A 489 39.69 2.26 -27.11
CA PRO A 489 39.42 3.60 -26.63
C PRO A 489 38.05 3.66 -25.94
N VAL A 490 37.96 4.39 -24.83
CA VAL A 490 36.72 4.54 -24.06
C VAL A 490 36.53 6.00 -23.71
N VAL A 491 35.32 6.52 -23.96
CA VAL A 491 34.85 7.79 -23.42
C VAL A 491 34.03 7.50 -22.17
N ALA A 492 34.54 7.90 -21.00
CA ALA A 492 33.97 7.59 -19.70
C ALA A 492 33.23 8.78 -19.08
N ALA A 493 33.56 10.01 -19.50
CA ALA A 493 32.93 11.23 -19.02
C ALA A 493 32.68 12.19 -20.17
N LEU A 494 31.53 12.86 -20.12
CA LEU A 494 31.16 13.95 -21.02
C LEU A 494 30.72 15.15 -20.18
N ALA A 495 31.10 16.36 -20.59
CA ALA A 495 30.64 17.61 -20.00
C ALA A 495 30.37 18.66 -21.09
N ILE A 496 29.45 19.59 -20.84
CA ILE A 496 29.01 20.59 -21.83
C ILE A 496 28.99 21.99 -21.19
N ASP A 497 29.69 22.96 -21.81
CA ASP A 497 29.77 24.37 -21.34
C ASP A 497 28.73 25.29 -22.01
N GLY A 498 27.65 24.71 -22.53
CA GLY A 498 26.61 25.39 -23.29
C GLY A 498 26.87 25.50 -24.80
N THR A 499 28.13 25.35 -25.25
CA THR A 499 28.46 25.35 -26.70
C THR A 499 29.38 24.22 -27.12
N ASN A 500 30.27 23.80 -26.22
CA ASN A 500 31.28 22.81 -26.49
C ASN A 500 31.03 21.53 -25.69
N LEU A 501 31.41 20.40 -26.29
CA LEU A 501 31.43 19.10 -25.62
C LEU A 501 32.87 18.76 -25.24
N TYR A 502 33.09 18.38 -23.99
CA TYR A 502 34.35 17.83 -23.50
C TYR A 502 34.19 16.33 -23.34
N ALA A 503 35.14 15.57 -23.90
CA ALA A 503 35.21 14.12 -23.76
C ALA A 503 36.43 13.74 -22.93
N GLY A 504 36.22 12.97 -21.88
CA GLY A 504 37.25 12.41 -21.01
C GLY A 504 37.20 10.88 -20.99
N GLY A 505 38.36 10.22 -20.92
CA GLY A 505 38.42 8.76 -20.85
C GLY A 505 39.81 8.18 -21.05
N ASN A 506 39.88 6.98 -21.66
CA ASN A 506 41.13 6.31 -22.04
C ASN A 506 41.28 6.42 -23.57
N PHE A 507 42.08 7.37 -24.02
CA PHE A 507 42.40 7.53 -25.44
C PHE A 507 43.62 8.43 -25.60
N THR A 508 44.25 8.40 -26.77
CA THR A 508 45.41 9.23 -27.12
C THR A 508 45.15 10.11 -28.34
N THR A 509 44.02 9.91 -29.04
CA THR A 509 43.63 10.77 -30.16
C THR A 509 42.14 11.07 -30.20
N ALA A 510 41.79 12.25 -30.71
CA ALA A 510 40.43 12.68 -31.01
C ALA A 510 40.40 13.38 -32.38
N GLY A 511 39.55 12.91 -33.29
CA GLY A 511 39.53 13.41 -34.67
C GLY A 511 40.85 13.24 -35.42
N GLY A 512 41.69 12.28 -35.03
CA GLY A 512 43.03 12.05 -35.57
C GLY A 512 44.13 12.94 -34.99
N LEU A 513 43.80 13.90 -34.12
CA LEU A 513 44.77 14.74 -33.41
C LEU A 513 45.18 14.09 -32.08
N VAL A 514 46.43 14.30 -31.65
CA VAL A 514 46.92 13.82 -30.35
C VAL A 514 46.18 14.56 -29.23
N ALA A 515 45.46 13.82 -28.40
CA ALA A 515 44.68 14.31 -27.27
C ALA A 515 44.68 13.24 -26.18
N ASN A 516 45.50 13.42 -25.13
CA ASN A 516 45.72 12.41 -24.11
C ASN A 516 44.64 12.47 -23.03
N GLY A 517 43.67 11.55 -23.12
CA GLY A 517 42.61 11.33 -22.16
C GLY A 517 41.53 12.42 -22.11
N ILE A 518 41.73 13.56 -22.78
CA ILE A 518 40.75 14.65 -22.83
C ILE A 518 40.80 15.44 -24.14
N ALA A 519 39.63 15.76 -24.69
CA ALA A 519 39.47 16.58 -25.90
C ALA A 519 38.19 17.43 -25.85
N LYS A 520 38.20 18.56 -26.54
CA LYS A 520 37.07 19.48 -26.73
C LYS A 520 36.56 19.41 -28.16
N TRP A 521 35.24 19.37 -28.32
CA TRP A 521 34.54 19.47 -29.60
C TRP A 521 33.73 20.76 -29.63
N ASN A 522 33.99 21.60 -30.64
CA ASN A 522 33.32 22.90 -30.80
C ASN A 522 32.09 22.87 -31.71
N GLY A 523 31.62 21.67 -32.09
CA GLY A 523 30.56 21.49 -33.08
C GLY A 523 31.07 21.05 -34.46
N SER A 524 32.37 21.20 -34.76
CA SER A 524 32.94 20.86 -36.07
C SER A 524 34.30 20.18 -36.03
N ILE A 525 35.16 20.53 -35.07
CA ILE A 525 36.50 19.95 -34.94
C ILE A 525 36.81 19.60 -33.49
N TRP A 526 37.65 18.57 -33.33
CA TRP A 526 38.26 18.22 -32.05
C TRP A 526 39.51 19.08 -31.81
N SER A 527 39.75 19.46 -30.56
CA SER A 527 40.97 20.15 -30.12
C SER A 527 41.45 19.57 -28.77
N PRO A 528 42.76 19.36 -28.57
CA PRO A 528 43.30 18.93 -27.28
C PRO A 528 43.25 20.05 -26.23
N LEU A 529 43.28 19.69 -24.95
CA LEU A 529 43.42 20.64 -23.83
C LEU A 529 44.85 20.56 -23.29
N GLY A 530 45.74 21.40 -23.81
CA GLY A 530 47.18 21.33 -23.54
C GLY A 530 47.76 19.96 -23.91
N SER A 531 48.65 19.42 -23.07
CA SER A 531 49.18 18.06 -23.24
C SER A 531 48.22 16.95 -22.76
N GLY A 532 47.06 17.30 -22.21
CA GLY A 532 46.14 16.39 -21.55
C GLY A 532 46.64 15.89 -20.19
N VAL A 533 46.22 14.67 -19.83
CA VAL A 533 46.59 14.01 -18.57
C VAL A 533 47.64 12.91 -18.79
N GLY A 534 48.42 12.61 -17.74
CA GLY A 534 49.52 11.64 -17.80
C GLY A 534 49.67 10.78 -16.55
N GLY A 535 50.54 9.77 -16.64
CA GLY A 535 50.79 8.75 -15.62
C GLY A 535 51.00 7.37 -16.23
N MET A 536 51.10 6.32 -15.39
CA MET A 536 51.28 4.93 -15.87
C MET A 536 50.05 4.39 -16.61
N SER A 537 48.85 4.83 -16.24
CA SER A 537 47.57 4.49 -16.90
C SER A 537 46.55 5.61 -16.64
N PRO A 538 46.72 6.78 -17.28
CA PRO A 538 45.86 7.93 -17.06
C PRO A 538 44.47 7.65 -17.62
N TYR A 539 43.45 7.80 -16.77
CA TYR A 539 42.06 7.63 -17.14
C TYR A 539 41.24 8.72 -16.46
N ILE A 540 40.45 9.47 -17.24
CA ILE A 540 39.48 10.41 -16.68
C ILE A 540 38.16 9.67 -16.52
N GLN A 541 37.62 9.65 -15.29
CA GLN A 541 36.34 9.04 -14.96
C GLN A 541 35.23 10.05 -14.76
N ALA A 542 35.58 11.29 -14.40
CA ALA A 542 34.62 12.33 -14.08
C ALA A 542 35.04 13.67 -14.68
N LEU A 543 34.07 14.38 -15.24
CA LEU A 543 34.19 15.77 -15.65
C LEU A 543 33.06 16.57 -15.00
N ALA A 544 33.38 17.75 -14.47
CA ALA A 544 32.38 18.68 -13.96
C ALA A 544 32.77 20.12 -14.35
N LEU A 545 31.77 20.96 -14.60
CA LEU A 545 31.97 22.38 -14.89
C LEU A 545 31.50 23.20 -13.68
N MET A 546 32.31 24.18 -13.29
CA MET A 546 31.94 25.20 -12.33
C MET A 546 32.43 26.53 -12.87
N ASP A 547 31.47 27.43 -13.14
CA ASP A 547 31.69 28.66 -13.91
C ASP A 547 32.34 28.35 -15.27
N THR A 548 33.50 28.95 -15.57
CA THR A 548 34.27 28.73 -16.80
C THR A 548 35.29 27.59 -16.68
N ASN A 549 35.38 26.95 -15.51
CA ASN A 549 36.44 25.99 -15.20
C ASN A 549 35.94 24.56 -15.38
N LEU A 550 36.75 23.75 -16.04
CA LEU A 550 36.54 22.31 -16.17
C LEU A 550 37.37 21.56 -15.13
N PHE A 551 36.73 20.70 -14.36
CA PHE A 551 37.38 19.84 -13.38
C PHE A 551 37.40 18.42 -13.91
N ALA A 552 38.57 17.78 -13.82
CA ALA A 552 38.79 16.40 -14.21
C ALA A 552 39.15 15.56 -13.00
N GLY A 553 38.45 14.44 -12.80
CA GLY A 553 38.73 13.43 -11.79
C GLY A 553 39.04 12.08 -12.44
N GLY A 554 39.99 11.33 -11.87
CA GLY A 554 40.33 10.02 -12.41
C GLY A 554 41.56 9.35 -11.79
N SER A 555 42.28 8.58 -12.58
CA SER A 555 43.47 7.80 -12.16
C SER A 555 44.81 8.44 -12.56
N PHE A 556 44.81 9.65 -13.12
CA PHE A 556 46.02 10.33 -13.58
C PHE A 556 46.86 10.87 -12.41
N THR A 557 48.13 11.12 -12.68
CA THR A 557 49.09 11.72 -11.72
C THR A 557 49.68 13.03 -12.22
N THR A 558 49.47 13.36 -13.49
CA THR A 558 49.85 14.66 -14.06
C THR A 558 48.76 15.23 -14.96
N ALA A 559 48.70 16.55 -15.04
CA ALA A 559 47.84 17.30 -15.96
C ALA A 559 48.63 18.49 -16.51
N GLY A 560 48.63 18.69 -17.83
CA GLY A 560 49.45 19.74 -18.47
C GLY A 560 50.96 19.59 -18.22
N GLY A 561 51.45 18.37 -17.97
CA GLY A 561 52.84 18.08 -17.63
C GLY A 561 53.22 18.33 -16.17
N SER A 562 52.33 18.91 -15.36
CA SER A 562 52.56 19.19 -13.94
C SER A 562 51.94 18.12 -13.05
N SER A 563 52.45 17.96 -11.82
CA SER A 563 51.89 17.03 -10.83
C SER A 563 50.46 17.41 -10.45
N ALA A 564 49.52 16.48 -10.60
CA ALA A 564 48.12 16.64 -10.22
C ALA A 564 47.56 15.26 -9.87
N ASN A 565 47.41 14.98 -8.58
CA ASN A 565 47.03 13.65 -8.11
C ASN A 565 45.51 13.46 -8.20
N ARG A 566 45.06 12.74 -9.24
CA ARG A 566 43.69 12.23 -9.42
C ARG A 566 42.60 13.29 -9.60
N ILE A 567 42.93 14.57 -9.44
CA ILE A 567 42.03 15.70 -9.65
C ILE A 567 42.79 16.93 -10.16
N ALA A 568 42.24 17.62 -11.16
CA ALA A 568 42.82 18.82 -11.76
C ALA A 568 41.73 19.76 -12.28
N LYS A 569 42.08 21.04 -12.39
CA LYS A 569 41.26 22.12 -12.94
C LYS A 569 41.89 22.65 -14.23
N TRP A 570 41.07 22.89 -15.24
CA TRP A 570 41.39 23.61 -16.46
C TRP A 570 40.65 24.95 -16.47
N ASP A 571 41.38 26.04 -16.61
CA ASP A 571 40.84 27.41 -16.57
C ASP A 571 40.49 28.00 -17.95
N GLY A 572 40.64 27.21 -19.01
CA GLY A 572 40.53 27.65 -20.40
C GLY A 572 41.88 27.70 -21.12
N ASN A 573 42.98 27.83 -20.38
CA ASN A 573 44.33 27.98 -20.92
C ASN A 573 45.33 26.95 -20.38
N ALA A 574 45.25 26.61 -19.10
CA ALA A 574 46.21 25.74 -18.42
C ALA A 574 45.56 24.80 -17.40
N TRP A 575 46.24 23.68 -17.15
CA TRP A 575 45.89 22.74 -16.07
C TRP A 575 46.57 23.17 -14.77
N SER A 576 45.83 23.10 -13.66
CA SER A 576 46.33 23.32 -12.29
C SER A 576 45.83 22.23 -11.34
N ALA A 577 46.64 21.84 -10.36
CA ALA A 577 46.24 20.92 -9.29
C ALA A 577 45.27 21.60 -8.30
N LEU A 578 44.44 20.78 -7.63
CA LEU A 578 43.64 21.22 -6.47
C LEU A 578 44.34 20.75 -5.19
N GLY A 579 45.23 21.59 -4.69
CA GLY A 579 46.13 21.27 -3.59
C GLY A 579 46.97 20.02 -3.86
N ALA A 580 47.17 19.18 -2.85
CA ALA A 580 47.91 17.92 -3.01
C ALA A 580 47.10 16.79 -3.69
N GLY A 581 45.79 16.99 -3.89
CA GLY A 581 44.88 16.05 -4.54
C GLY A 581 44.44 14.89 -3.65
N MET A 582 44.14 13.74 -4.29
CA MET A 582 43.60 12.54 -3.65
C MET A 582 44.59 11.38 -3.65
N ASN A 583 44.55 10.54 -2.62
CA ASN A 583 45.42 9.37 -2.53
C ASN A 583 44.98 8.17 -3.40
N ASN A 584 43.79 8.22 -3.98
CA ASN A 584 43.26 7.20 -4.89
C ASN A 584 42.28 7.81 -5.90
N THR A 585 41.78 7.00 -6.82
CA THR A 585 40.93 7.40 -7.94
C THR A 585 39.69 8.20 -7.50
N VAL A 586 39.47 9.32 -8.20
CA VAL A 586 38.20 10.07 -8.16
C VAL A 586 37.30 9.54 -9.26
N ALA A 587 36.16 8.96 -8.87
CA ALA A 587 35.23 8.31 -9.80
C ALA A 587 34.11 9.24 -10.26
N THR A 588 33.75 10.24 -9.45
CA THR A 588 32.65 11.16 -9.71
C THR A 588 32.93 12.55 -9.17
N LEU A 589 32.39 13.56 -9.84
CA LEU A 589 32.43 14.96 -9.45
C LEU A 589 31.02 15.55 -9.53
N ALA A 590 30.64 16.36 -8.55
CA ALA A 590 29.39 17.12 -8.59
C ALA A 590 29.62 18.54 -8.06
N VAL A 591 28.83 19.50 -8.55
CA VAL A 591 28.95 20.91 -8.22
C VAL A 591 27.65 21.39 -7.56
N SER A 592 27.77 22.10 -6.44
CA SER A 592 26.64 22.82 -5.81
C SER A 592 27.11 24.22 -5.41
N GLY A 593 26.58 25.23 -6.10
CA GLY A 593 27.08 26.60 -5.98
C GLY A 593 28.58 26.65 -6.29
N THR A 594 29.37 27.20 -5.35
CA THR A 594 30.83 27.32 -5.46
C THR A 594 31.60 26.08 -4.96
N ASN A 595 30.90 25.02 -4.57
CA ASN A 595 31.52 23.84 -3.98
C ASN A 595 31.63 22.71 -5.00
N LEU A 596 32.80 22.07 -5.04
CA LEU A 596 33.03 20.84 -5.78
C LEU A 596 33.05 19.67 -4.80
N TYR A 597 32.28 18.64 -5.11
CA TYR A 597 32.24 17.40 -4.36
C TYR A 597 32.94 16.32 -5.17
N ALA A 598 33.89 15.62 -4.55
CA ALA A 598 34.57 14.47 -5.12
C ALA A 598 34.13 13.21 -4.40
N GLY A 599 33.76 12.19 -5.18
CA GLY A 599 33.49 10.83 -4.70
C GLY A 599 34.39 9.83 -5.41
N GLY A 600 34.79 8.77 -4.73
CA GLY A 600 35.58 7.72 -5.38
C GLY A 600 36.16 6.70 -4.43
N LEU A 601 37.40 6.28 -4.73
CA LEU A 601 38.09 5.21 -4.03
C LEU A 601 39.07 5.70 -2.95
N PHE A 602 39.21 7.01 -2.79
CA PHE A 602 40.17 7.64 -1.89
C PHE A 602 39.76 7.52 -0.42
N THR A 603 40.76 7.55 0.45
CA THR A 603 40.59 7.61 1.91
C THR A 603 41.17 8.89 2.50
N ALA A 604 41.89 9.67 1.70
CA ALA A 604 42.44 10.94 2.08
C ALA A 604 42.40 11.98 0.95
N ALA A 605 42.16 13.23 1.34
CA ALA A 605 42.21 14.43 0.50
C ALA A 605 43.19 15.41 1.15
N GLU A 606 44.21 15.90 0.44
CA GLU A 606 45.25 16.77 1.02
C GLU A 606 45.93 16.19 2.29
N GLY A 607 45.99 14.88 2.42
CA GLY A 607 46.54 14.20 3.60
C GLY A 607 45.58 14.11 4.80
N MET A 608 44.42 14.77 4.77
CA MET A 608 43.37 14.60 5.78
C MET A 608 42.53 13.35 5.49
N THR A 609 42.05 12.66 6.53
CA THR A 609 41.12 11.55 6.36
C THR A 609 39.80 12.04 5.77
N ALA A 610 39.47 11.55 4.57
CA ALA A 610 38.25 11.84 3.86
C ALA A 610 37.79 10.55 3.19
N ASN A 611 36.93 9.80 3.88
CA ASN A 611 36.55 8.44 3.47
C ASN A 611 35.59 8.49 2.27
N ARG A 612 36.14 8.36 1.06
CA ARG A 612 35.44 8.14 -0.22
C ARG A 612 34.62 9.31 -0.73
N ILE A 613 34.51 10.38 0.06
CA ILE A 613 33.83 11.61 -0.30
C ILE A 613 34.50 12.82 0.38
N ALA A 614 34.67 13.91 -0.38
CA ALA A 614 35.28 15.16 0.08
C ALA A 614 34.65 16.37 -0.62
N LYS A 615 34.73 17.52 0.03
CA LYS A 615 34.24 18.80 -0.47
C LYS A 615 35.40 19.78 -0.63
N TRP A 616 35.47 20.45 -1.77
CA TRP A 616 36.35 21.58 -2.06
C TRP A 616 35.55 22.88 -2.06
N ASN A 617 36.00 23.86 -1.29
CA ASN A 617 35.32 25.15 -1.12
C ASN A 617 35.94 26.28 -1.97
N GLY A 618 36.86 25.96 -2.88
CA GLY A 618 37.64 26.94 -3.65
C GLY A 618 39.07 27.13 -3.13
N ILE A 619 39.35 26.75 -1.87
CA ILE A 619 40.62 27.00 -1.18
C ILE A 619 41.26 25.70 -0.68
N ALA A 620 40.48 24.82 -0.04
CA ALA A 620 40.96 23.60 0.60
C ALA A 620 39.92 22.47 0.53
N TRP A 621 40.39 21.22 0.67
CA TRP A 621 39.52 20.07 0.83
C TRP A 621 39.07 19.91 2.29
N SER A 622 37.85 19.40 2.47
CA SER A 622 37.27 19.05 3.77
C SER A 622 36.51 17.73 3.69
N ALA A 623 36.55 16.95 4.77
CA ALA A 623 35.74 15.74 4.91
C ALA A 623 34.24 16.08 5.07
N ILE A 624 33.36 15.15 4.67
CA ILE A 624 31.91 15.28 4.81
C ILE A 624 31.41 14.27 5.85
N GLY A 625 31.23 14.73 7.08
CA GLY A 625 31.02 13.85 8.23
C GLY A 625 32.17 12.85 8.38
N THR A 626 31.85 11.60 8.71
CA THR A 626 32.83 10.49 8.75
C THR A 626 33.02 9.78 7.40
N GLY A 627 32.27 10.20 6.37
CA GLY A 627 32.31 9.67 5.00
C GLY A 627 31.48 8.41 4.78
N LEU A 628 31.84 7.63 3.75
CA LEU A 628 31.13 6.42 3.34
C LEU A 628 31.95 5.16 3.68
N SER A 629 31.26 4.06 4.01
CA SER A 629 31.91 2.78 4.33
C SER A 629 32.48 2.06 3.08
N GLY A 630 32.15 2.56 1.89
CA GLY A 630 32.45 1.93 0.61
C GLY A 630 32.47 2.94 -0.53
N TYR A 631 32.44 2.48 -1.77
CA TYR A 631 32.85 3.27 -2.93
C TYR A 631 31.72 4.19 -3.36
N ALA A 632 32.01 5.48 -3.63
CA ALA A 632 31.07 6.37 -4.30
C ALA A 632 31.27 6.28 -5.82
N TYR A 633 30.24 5.86 -6.55
CA TYR A 633 30.28 5.77 -8.01
C TYR A 633 29.66 6.98 -8.70
N SER A 634 28.66 7.63 -8.08
CA SER A 634 28.05 8.84 -8.61
C SER A 634 27.54 9.75 -7.48
N LEU A 635 27.47 11.04 -7.76
CA LEU A 635 26.94 12.07 -6.87
C LEU A 635 25.89 12.87 -7.63
N ALA A 636 24.76 13.16 -6.98
CA ALA A 636 23.74 14.05 -7.50
C ALA A 636 23.43 15.16 -6.48
N VAL A 637 23.12 16.35 -6.98
CA VAL A 637 22.84 17.53 -6.15
C VAL A 637 21.43 18.01 -6.45
N ASP A 638 20.68 18.29 -5.38
CA ASP A 638 19.38 18.95 -5.43
C ASP A 638 19.40 20.13 -4.45
N GLY A 639 19.54 21.36 -4.97
CA GLY A 639 19.77 22.53 -4.14
C GLY A 639 20.95 22.35 -3.18
N LYS A 640 20.67 22.29 -1.87
CA LYS A 640 21.67 22.07 -0.81
C LYS A 640 21.94 20.59 -0.48
N ASP A 641 21.05 19.70 -0.93
CA ASP A 641 21.12 18.30 -0.60
C ASP A 641 22.04 17.56 -1.59
N LEU A 642 22.89 16.69 -1.05
CA LEU A 642 23.80 15.86 -1.82
C LEU A 642 23.40 14.39 -1.66
N TYR A 643 23.17 13.70 -2.76
CA TYR A 643 22.93 12.27 -2.80
C TYR A 643 24.21 11.56 -3.22
N ALA A 644 24.65 10.62 -2.39
CA ALA A 644 25.75 9.73 -2.73
C ALA A 644 25.19 8.36 -3.09
N VAL A 645 25.66 7.80 -4.20
CA VAL A 645 25.32 6.43 -4.61
C VAL A 645 26.57 5.62 -4.91
N GLY A 646 26.51 4.32 -4.66
CA GLY A 646 27.67 3.47 -4.87
C GLY A 646 27.56 2.04 -4.35
N ASP A 647 28.69 1.52 -3.86
CA ASP A 647 28.81 0.22 -3.19
C ASP A 647 29.29 0.45 -1.75
N PHE A 648 28.34 0.81 -0.88
CA PHE A 648 28.59 1.07 0.54
C PHE A 648 27.42 0.57 1.39
N LEU A 649 27.68 0.26 2.65
CA LEU A 649 26.68 -0.25 3.60
C LEU A 649 26.21 0.83 4.58
N ALA A 650 27.04 1.85 4.80
CA ALA A 650 26.74 2.95 5.71
C ALA A 650 27.34 4.28 5.23
N ALA A 651 26.68 5.37 5.63
CA ALA A 651 27.11 6.75 5.44
C ALA A 651 27.04 7.48 6.78
N GLY A 652 28.13 8.12 7.20
CA GLY A 652 28.16 8.80 8.51
C GLY A 652 28.06 7.86 9.72
N GLY A 653 28.27 6.54 9.54
CA GLY A 653 28.00 5.52 10.55
C GLY A 653 26.57 4.99 10.55
N THR A 654 25.66 5.61 9.78
CA THR A 654 24.26 5.19 9.66
C THR A 654 24.10 4.19 8.51
N PRO A 655 23.41 3.04 8.72
CA PRO A 655 23.09 2.10 7.64
C PRO A 655 22.30 2.77 6.51
N ALA A 656 22.88 2.77 5.31
CA ALA A 656 22.35 3.43 4.12
C ALA A 656 22.94 2.69 2.92
N TYR A 657 22.31 1.59 2.53
CA TYR A 657 22.88 0.65 1.55
C TYR A 657 22.88 1.26 0.14
N SER A 658 24.06 1.53 -0.40
CA SER A 658 24.31 1.99 -1.77
C SER A 658 23.71 3.35 -2.15
N ILE A 659 22.95 3.98 -1.25
CA ILE A 659 22.38 5.32 -1.43
C ILE A 659 22.20 6.02 -0.07
N ALA A 660 22.63 7.28 0.01
CA ALA A 660 22.48 8.12 1.19
C ALA A 660 22.29 9.59 0.80
N LYS A 661 21.62 10.35 1.67
CA LYS A 661 21.41 11.80 1.54
C LYS A 661 22.24 12.54 2.59
N TRP A 662 22.89 13.63 2.17
CA TRP A 662 23.55 14.60 3.04
C TRP A 662 22.84 15.95 2.92
N ASN A 663 22.41 16.50 4.05
CA ASN A 663 21.61 17.74 4.11
C ASN A 663 22.40 18.99 4.54
N GLY A 664 23.73 18.88 4.60
CA GLY A 664 24.62 19.93 5.14
C GLY A 664 25.05 19.71 6.59
N ILE A 665 24.31 18.88 7.35
CA ILE A 665 24.54 18.63 8.78
C ILE A 665 24.90 17.17 9.03
N GLY A 666 24.18 16.23 8.41
CA GLY A 666 24.31 14.80 8.67
C GLY A 666 23.91 13.92 7.48
N TRP A 667 24.36 12.66 7.52
CA TRP A 667 23.97 11.61 6.57
C TRP A 667 22.69 10.91 7.04
N SER A 668 21.78 10.61 6.11
CA SER A 668 20.57 9.82 6.36
C SER A 668 20.25 8.86 5.21
N ALA A 669 19.55 7.76 5.53
CA ALA A 669 18.84 6.98 4.53
C ALA A 669 17.62 7.76 3.98
N LEU A 670 17.05 7.35 2.85
CA LEU A 670 15.91 8.03 2.22
C LEU A 670 14.53 7.58 2.76
N ARG A 671 14.47 6.74 3.83
CA ARG A 671 13.41 6.53 4.86
C ARG A 671 13.51 5.11 5.47
N SER A 672 13.22 4.95 6.76
CA SER A 672 13.02 3.65 7.45
C SER A 672 12.04 3.81 8.62
N GLY A 673 11.11 2.87 8.87
CA GLY A 673 10.19 2.89 10.01
C GLY A 673 10.83 2.51 11.35
N VAL A 674 10.05 1.98 12.29
CA VAL A 674 10.52 1.44 13.59
C VAL A 674 11.14 0.04 13.43
N ASN A 675 12.12 -0.32 14.28
CA ASN A 675 12.92 -1.55 14.13
C ASN A 675 12.63 -2.70 15.12
N HIS A 676 11.62 -2.57 15.98
CA HIS A 676 11.16 -3.64 16.87
C HIS A 676 9.69 -3.41 17.25
N VAL A 677 9.09 -4.38 17.95
CA VAL A 677 7.73 -4.37 18.50
C VAL A 677 7.35 -3.02 19.10
N VAL A 678 6.21 -2.52 18.63
CA VAL A 678 5.46 -1.40 19.21
C VAL A 678 4.44 -1.97 20.19
N SER A 679 4.45 -1.44 21.41
CA SER A 679 3.60 -1.85 22.52
C SER A 679 2.41 -0.94 22.70
N ASP A 680 2.58 0.36 22.47
CA ASP A 680 1.50 1.34 22.60
C ASP A 680 1.69 2.51 21.62
N ILE A 681 0.57 3.14 21.26
CA ILE A 681 0.49 4.26 20.33
C ILE A 681 -0.56 5.26 20.85
N VAL A 682 -0.21 6.54 20.90
CA VAL A 682 -1.14 7.62 21.24
C VAL A 682 -0.98 8.82 20.33
N VAL A 683 -2.05 9.58 20.15
CA VAL A 683 -2.03 10.86 19.41
C VAL A 683 -2.08 12.04 20.38
N MET A 684 -1.17 12.99 20.20
CA MET A 684 -1.18 14.28 20.92
C MET A 684 -1.03 15.43 19.93
N GLY A 685 -2.13 16.16 19.73
CA GLY A 685 -2.25 17.16 18.67
C GLY A 685 -2.15 16.50 17.29
N THR A 686 -1.26 16.99 16.43
CA THR A 686 -1.00 16.41 15.10
C THR A 686 0.08 15.33 15.11
N ASN A 687 0.63 15.01 16.27
CA ASN A 687 1.78 14.11 16.38
C ASN A 687 1.34 12.76 16.91
N LEU A 688 1.95 11.71 16.36
CA LEU A 688 1.79 10.34 16.81
C LEU A 688 3.00 9.98 17.67
N PHE A 689 2.76 9.33 18.80
CA PHE A 689 3.80 8.82 19.69
C PHE A 689 3.69 7.31 19.73
N ALA A 690 4.82 6.64 19.51
CA ALA A 690 4.92 5.19 19.61
C ALA A 690 5.90 4.84 20.74
N SER A 691 5.63 3.75 21.44
CA SER A 691 6.53 3.19 22.44
C SER A 691 6.62 1.67 22.36
N GLY A 692 7.67 1.10 22.95
CA GLY A 692 7.84 -0.35 22.98
C GLY A 692 9.28 -0.76 23.23
N ASN A 693 9.75 -1.78 22.51
CA ASN A 693 11.10 -2.35 22.66
C ASN A 693 12.07 -1.93 21.51
N PHE A 694 11.71 -0.95 20.70
CA PHE A 694 12.50 -0.50 19.55
C PHE A 694 13.66 0.43 19.92
N ALA A 695 14.78 0.33 19.20
CA ALA A 695 15.95 1.18 19.39
C ALA A 695 15.98 2.35 18.39
N ALA A 696 15.41 2.15 17.20
CA ALA A 696 15.46 3.12 16.11
C ALA A 696 14.09 3.29 15.43
N ALA A 697 13.84 4.50 14.95
CA ALA A 697 12.70 4.90 14.14
C ALA A 697 13.15 5.96 13.14
N GLY A 698 12.78 5.89 11.86
CA GLY A 698 13.25 6.90 10.90
C GLY A 698 14.75 6.81 10.58
N GLY A 699 15.41 5.70 10.94
CA GLY A 699 16.89 5.60 10.96
C GLY A 699 17.55 6.42 12.07
N THR A 700 16.76 7.01 12.97
CA THR A 700 17.21 7.76 14.14
C THR A 700 17.18 6.86 15.37
N THR A 701 18.21 6.89 16.21
CA THR A 701 18.18 6.25 17.52
C THR A 701 17.24 7.02 18.43
N VAL A 702 16.16 6.37 18.87
CA VAL A 702 15.06 6.98 19.63
C VAL A 702 14.88 6.34 21.00
N ASN A 703 15.40 5.13 21.20
CA ASN A 703 15.37 4.38 22.47
C ASN A 703 13.97 4.29 23.09
N ARG A 704 13.18 3.33 22.59
CA ARG A 704 11.92 2.83 23.18
C ARG A 704 10.73 3.76 23.11
N ILE A 705 10.92 5.01 22.71
CA ILE A 705 9.86 6.00 22.52
C ILE A 705 10.20 6.96 21.38
N ALA A 706 9.25 7.24 20.49
CA ALA A 706 9.48 8.11 19.34
C ALA A 706 8.24 8.95 19.00
N LYS A 707 8.48 10.13 18.44
CA LYS A 707 7.46 11.05 17.94
C LYS A 707 7.51 11.09 16.41
N TRP A 708 6.35 10.93 15.78
CA TRP A 708 6.12 11.15 14.35
C TRP A 708 5.29 12.41 14.15
N ASP A 709 5.80 13.34 13.32
CA ASP A 709 5.16 14.63 13.04
C ASP A 709 4.35 14.68 11.73
N GLY A 710 4.14 13.52 11.11
CA GLY A 710 3.56 13.40 9.77
C GLY A 710 4.62 13.24 8.65
N ASN A 711 5.89 13.56 8.93
CA ASN A 711 6.97 13.50 7.94
C ASN A 711 8.23 12.77 8.41
N LYS A 712 8.57 12.83 9.70
CA LYS A 712 9.78 12.21 10.26
C LYS A 712 9.59 11.70 11.69
N TRP A 713 10.36 10.68 12.03
CA TRP A 713 10.52 10.18 13.40
C TRP A 713 11.58 10.99 14.14
N THR A 714 11.32 11.32 15.40
CA THR A 714 12.22 12.07 16.28
C THR A 714 12.28 11.43 17.67
N ALA A 715 13.44 11.51 18.32
CA ALA A 715 13.64 11.06 19.69
C ALA A 715 13.06 12.06 20.69
N LEU A 716 12.62 11.58 21.86
CA LEU A 716 12.24 12.41 23.00
C LEU A 716 13.39 12.43 24.02
N GLY A 717 14.30 13.41 23.88
CA GLY A 717 15.56 13.42 24.63
C GLY A 717 16.43 12.21 24.27
N SER A 718 17.04 11.55 25.26
CA SER A 718 17.79 10.30 25.06
C SER A 718 16.91 9.04 25.03
N GLY A 719 15.58 9.18 25.14
CA GLY A 719 14.62 8.08 25.26
C GLY A 719 14.63 7.40 26.64
N MET A 720 14.18 6.14 26.69
CA MET A 720 14.05 5.36 27.93
C MET A 720 15.13 4.29 28.06
N SER A 721 15.53 3.96 29.30
CA SER A 721 16.54 2.91 29.53
C SER A 721 16.06 1.49 29.21
N SER A 722 14.76 1.26 29.21
CA SER A 722 14.17 -0.07 29.01
C SER A 722 12.71 0.04 28.52
N TYR A 723 11.96 -1.06 28.59
CA TYR A 723 10.65 -1.26 27.98
C TYR A 723 9.60 -0.25 28.44
N VAL A 724 8.83 0.29 27.49
CA VAL A 724 7.70 1.18 27.75
C VAL A 724 6.42 0.46 27.33
N ALA A 725 5.55 0.21 28.29
CA ALA A 725 4.35 -0.61 28.13
C ALA A 725 3.12 0.22 27.75
N ALA A 726 2.99 1.42 28.32
CA ALA A 726 1.79 2.24 28.19
C ALA A 726 2.14 3.72 28.06
N LEU A 727 1.31 4.43 27.30
CA LEU A 727 1.32 5.87 27.12
C LEU A 727 -0.05 6.45 27.49
N ALA A 728 -0.07 7.68 28.00
CA ALA A 728 -1.31 8.44 28.16
C ALA A 728 -1.06 9.93 27.92
N VAL A 729 -2.08 10.64 27.45
CA VAL A 729 -2.00 12.06 27.09
C VAL A 729 -2.95 12.88 27.95
N SER A 730 -2.48 14.01 28.46
CA SER A 730 -3.27 15.04 29.15
C SER A 730 -2.96 16.40 28.54
N ASP A 731 -3.84 16.90 27.69
CA ASP A 731 -3.70 18.13 26.90
C ASP A 731 -2.36 18.23 26.14
N THR A 732 -1.31 18.73 26.81
CA THR A 732 0.04 18.93 26.27
C THR A 732 1.09 17.97 26.83
N ASN A 733 0.72 17.15 27.81
CA ASN A 733 1.63 16.26 28.52
C ASN A 733 1.48 14.82 28.03
N LEU A 734 2.61 14.16 27.84
CA LEU A 734 2.69 12.72 27.58
C LEU A 734 3.23 12.03 28.82
N TYR A 735 2.54 11.00 29.28
CA TYR A 735 2.98 10.11 30.36
C TYR A 735 3.42 8.78 29.75
N ALA A 736 4.52 8.24 30.28
CA ALA A 736 5.05 6.95 29.87
C ALA A 736 5.22 6.05 31.09
N GLY A 737 4.65 4.84 31.01
CA GLY A 737 4.72 3.80 32.04
C GLY A 737 5.36 2.54 31.48
N GLY A 738 6.16 1.84 32.30
CA GLY A 738 6.82 0.62 31.85
C GLY A 738 7.79 0.05 32.87
N SER A 739 8.86 -0.57 32.37
CA SER A 739 9.95 -1.12 33.18
C SER A 739 11.25 -0.39 32.84
N PHE A 740 11.46 0.79 33.40
CA PHE A 740 12.62 1.64 33.13
C PHE A 740 13.07 2.39 34.38
N SER A 741 14.37 2.68 34.43
CA SER A 741 14.99 3.41 35.55
C SER A 741 15.36 4.86 35.21
N THR A 742 15.38 5.21 33.92
CA THR A 742 15.65 6.57 33.47
C THR A 742 14.80 6.95 32.26
N ALA A 743 14.46 8.24 32.21
CA ALA A 743 13.74 8.88 31.11
C ALA A 743 14.50 10.13 30.69
N GLY A 744 14.92 10.24 29.43
CA GLY A 744 15.68 11.39 28.95
C GLY A 744 17.01 11.64 29.69
N GLY A 745 17.57 10.61 30.32
CA GLY A 745 18.82 10.68 31.09
C GLY A 745 18.64 11.07 32.56
N ILE A 746 17.41 11.37 33.02
CA ILE A 746 17.11 11.60 34.43
C ILE A 746 16.59 10.33 35.10
N ALA A 747 16.77 10.20 36.42
CA ALA A 747 16.19 9.10 37.20
C ALA A 747 14.68 9.27 37.28
N ALA A 748 13.95 8.32 36.69
CA ALA A 748 12.49 8.22 36.73
C ALA A 748 12.16 6.73 36.67
N ILE A 749 11.58 6.19 37.74
CA ILE A 749 11.39 4.75 37.92
C ILE A 749 9.97 4.38 37.50
N ASP A 750 9.87 3.61 36.42
CA ASP A 750 8.67 2.97 35.86
C ASP A 750 7.49 3.90 35.47
N ILE A 751 7.62 5.20 35.74
CA ILE A 751 6.68 6.25 35.34
C ILE A 751 7.41 7.59 35.12
N ALA A 752 7.11 8.27 34.00
CA ALA A 752 7.69 9.58 33.67
C ALA A 752 6.70 10.47 32.92
N LYS A 753 6.88 11.79 33.01
CA LYS A 753 6.09 12.81 32.31
C LYS A 753 6.96 13.63 31.38
N TRP A 754 6.51 13.81 30.15
CA TRP A 754 7.05 14.71 29.13
C TRP A 754 6.13 15.91 28.95
N ASP A 755 6.70 17.11 29.06
CA ASP A 755 5.97 18.39 28.97
C ASP A 755 5.98 19.02 27.56
N GLY A 756 6.55 18.31 26.57
CA GLY A 756 6.80 18.84 25.23
C GLY A 756 8.29 19.05 24.95
N ASN A 757 9.11 19.26 25.99
CA ASN A 757 10.53 19.60 25.89
C ASN A 757 11.44 18.71 26.75
N THR A 758 11.01 18.32 27.95
CA THR A 758 11.84 17.58 28.91
C THR A 758 11.05 16.49 29.65
N TRP A 759 11.78 15.45 30.09
CA TRP A 759 11.26 14.41 30.96
C TRP A 759 11.36 14.82 32.43
N SER A 760 10.37 14.44 33.23
CA SER A 760 10.31 14.63 34.68
C SER A 760 9.81 13.37 35.38
N ALA A 761 10.33 13.09 36.58
CA ALA A 761 9.86 12.00 37.42
C ALA A 761 8.58 12.39 38.17
N LEU A 762 7.73 11.41 38.49
CA LEU A 762 6.55 11.59 39.32
C LEU A 762 6.83 11.08 40.73
N SER A 763 7.31 11.97 41.61
CA SER A 763 7.83 11.60 42.94
C SER A 763 8.96 10.54 42.82
N SER A 764 9.03 9.59 43.75
CA SER A 764 9.99 8.47 43.71
C SER A 764 9.67 7.39 42.67
N GLY A 765 8.59 7.54 41.89
CA GLY A 765 8.14 6.55 40.91
C GLY A 765 7.35 5.39 41.53
N LEU A 766 7.36 4.25 40.84
CA LEU A 766 6.68 3.01 41.23
C LEU A 766 7.72 1.94 41.59
N ASP A 767 7.34 0.94 42.41
CA ASP A 767 8.17 -0.23 42.73
C ASP A 767 8.00 -1.41 41.76
N GLY A 768 7.25 -1.21 40.69
CA GLY A 768 7.00 -2.19 39.65
C GLY A 768 6.37 -1.57 38.41
N GLN A 769 6.20 -2.40 37.38
CA GLN A 769 5.81 -1.93 36.05
C GLN A 769 4.41 -1.31 36.04
N ALA A 770 4.30 -0.12 35.45
CA ALA A 770 3.02 0.42 35.01
C ALA A 770 2.65 -0.20 33.65
N LEU A 771 1.58 -1.00 33.62
CA LEU A 771 1.08 -1.66 32.42
C LEU A 771 -0.07 -0.90 31.75
N ALA A 772 -0.77 -0.07 32.50
CA ALA A 772 -1.87 0.74 32.00
C ALA A 772 -1.82 2.15 32.59
N LEU A 773 -2.09 3.14 31.75
CA LEU A 773 -2.24 4.53 32.15
C LEU A 773 -3.56 5.08 31.62
N ALA A 774 -4.24 5.89 32.42
CA ALA A 774 -5.41 6.63 31.98
C ALA A 774 -5.43 8.02 32.61
N VAL A 775 -5.98 9.00 31.89
CA VAL A 775 -6.08 10.39 32.34
C VAL A 775 -7.54 10.78 32.49
N SER A 776 -7.89 11.42 33.61
CA SER A 776 -9.18 12.10 33.80
C SER A 776 -8.93 13.52 34.32
N GLY A 777 -9.15 14.51 33.45
CA GLY A 777 -8.77 15.89 33.73
C GLY A 777 -7.27 16.00 33.99
N THR A 778 -6.90 16.51 35.17
CA THR A 778 -5.49 16.63 35.61
C THR A 778 -4.96 15.39 36.31
N ASN A 779 -5.82 14.39 36.58
CA ASN A 779 -5.42 13.19 37.31
C ASN A 779 -4.90 12.14 36.33
N LEU A 780 -3.76 11.53 36.70
CA LEU A 780 -3.25 10.33 36.05
C LEU A 780 -3.56 9.12 36.95
N TYR A 781 -4.05 8.05 36.34
CA TYR A 781 -4.22 6.75 36.98
C TYR A 781 -3.22 5.78 36.41
N ALA A 782 -2.55 5.04 37.29
CA ALA A 782 -1.61 3.99 36.91
C ALA A 782 -2.12 2.65 37.42
N GLY A 783 -2.07 1.63 36.58
CA GLY A 783 -2.37 0.24 36.90
C GLY A 783 -1.20 -0.65 36.48
N GLY A 784 -0.90 -1.68 37.26
CA GLY A 784 0.20 -2.59 36.90
C GLY A 784 0.60 -3.58 37.99
N LEU A 785 1.89 -3.90 38.02
CA LEU A 785 2.48 -4.91 38.91
C LEU A 785 2.96 -4.32 40.25
N PHE A 786 2.98 -2.99 40.37
CA PHE A 786 3.50 -2.28 41.53
C PHE A 786 2.61 -2.48 42.77
N THR A 787 3.22 -2.40 43.95
CA THR A 787 2.53 -2.38 45.25
C THR A 787 2.58 -1.01 45.90
N THR A 788 3.59 -0.20 45.55
CA THR A 788 3.76 1.16 46.07
C THR A 788 3.94 2.19 44.96
N ALA A 789 3.41 3.40 45.20
CA ALA A 789 3.52 4.55 44.30
C ALA A 789 3.93 5.78 45.11
N GLY A 790 5.08 6.37 44.80
CA GLY A 790 5.60 7.52 45.55
C GLY A 790 5.85 7.24 47.04
N GLY A 791 6.11 5.97 47.40
CA GLY A 791 6.22 5.52 48.80
C GLY A 791 4.89 5.23 49.52
N THR A 792 3.76 5.43 48.85
CA THR A 792 2.42 5.10 49.38
C THR A 792 2.00 3.71 48.92
N GLU A 793 1.51 2.88 49.84
CA GLU A 793 0.90 1.58 49.50
C GLU A 793 -0.37 1.81 48.68
N ALA A 794 -0.43 1.23 47.48
CA ALA A 794 -1.52 1.46 46.53
C ALA A 794 -2.04 0.17 45.87
N ASN A 795 -1.31 -0.94 45.98
CA ASN A 795 -1.74 -2.28 45.57
C ASN A 795 -2.30 -2.32 44.14
N HIS A 796 -1.38 -2.27 43.15
CA HIS A 796 -1.62 -2.41 41.72
C HIS A 796 -2.42 -1.29 41.04
N ILE A 797 -2.94 -0.30 41.79
CA ILE A 797 -3.65 0.85 41.21
C ILE A 797 -3.44 2.13 42.04
N ALA A 798 -3.03 3.21 41.39
CA ALA A 798 -2.74 4.48 42.06
C ALA A 798 -3.23 5.68 41.25
N LYS A 799 -3.50 6.78 41.96
CA LYS A 799 -3.87 8.08 41.38
C LYS A 799 -2.77 9.09 41.67
N TRP A 800 -2.39 9.85 40.65
CA TRP A 800 -1.55 11.03 40.75
C TRP A 800 -2.39 12.27 40.50
N ASP A 801 -2.41 13.19 41.45
CA ASP A 801 -3.20 14.43 41.40
C ASP A 801 -2.45 15.63 40.78
N GLY A 802 -1.21 15.43 40.35
CA GLY A 802 -0.30 16.49 39.92
C GLY A 802 0.84 16.77 40.90
N GLN A 803 0.71 16.34 42.15
CA GLN A 803 1.67 16.60 43.24
C GLN A 803 2.06 15.33 44.00
N SER A 804 1.12 14.42 44.23
CA SER A 804 1.32 13.23 45.05
C SER A 804 0.55 12.02 44.53
N TRP A 805 1.06 10.84 44.87
CA TRP A 805 0.39 9.57 44.63
C TRP A 805 -0.53 9.22 45.81
N SER A 806 -1.72 8.72 45.53
CA SER A 806 -2.67 8.19 46.51
C SER A 806 -3.21 6.82 46.06
N SER A 807 -3.56 5.97 47.02
CA SER A 807 -4.31 4.74 46.74
C SER A 807 -5.75 5.03 46.30
N LEU A 808 -6.39 4.04 45.68
CA LEU A 808 -7.83 4.04 45.42
C LEU A 808 -8.49 2.96 46.28
N GLY A 809 -9.00 3.35 47.45
CA GLY A 809 -9.46 2.41 48.46
C GLY A 809 -8.34 1.47 48.90
N ASP A 810 -8.64 0.18 48.98
CA ASP A 810 -7.68 -0.87 49.36
C ASP A 810 -6.81 -1.37 48.18
N GLY A 811 -7.01 -0.81 46.98
CA GLY A 811 -6.37 -1.28 45.75
C GLY A 811 -6.90 -2.62 45.26
N MET A 812 -6.12 -3.37 44.49
CA MET A 812 -6.50 -4.66 43.91
C MET A 812 -5.65 -5.80 44.46
N ASN A 813 -6.20 -7.01 44.56
CA ASN A 813 -5.46 -8.20 45.00
C ASN A 813 -4.64 -8.90 43.89
N GLY A 814 -4.61 -8.34 42.69
CA GLY A 814 -3.90 -8.86 41.53
C GLY A 814 -3.66 -7.76 40.50
N TYR A 815 -2.90 -8.07 39.45
CA TYR A 815 -2.44 -7.07 38.49
C TYR A 815 -3.57 -6.40 37.71
N VAL A 816 -3.40 -5.10 37.46
CA VAL A 816 -4.26 -4.31 36.59
C VAL A 816 -3.60 -4.17 35.23
N PHE A 817 -4.24 -4.70 34.19
CA PHE A 817 -3.72 -4.72 32.82
C PHE A 817 -4.29 -3.61 31.94
N ALA A 818 -5.46 -3.08 32.26
CA ALA A 818 -6.11 -2.03 31.48
C ALA A 818 -6.86 -1.05 32.39
N LEU A 819 -6.85 0.21 31.99
CA LEU A 819 -7.59 1.30 32.61
C LEU A 819 -8.34 2.07 31.52
N ALA A 820 -9.57 2.49 31.82
CA ALA A 820 -10.33 3.39 30.96
C ALA A 820 -11.15 4.36 31.78
N VAL A 821 -11.34 5.58 31.27
CA VAL A 821 -12.08 6.65 31.96
C VAL A 821 -13.33 6.99 31.16
N SER A 822 -14.46 7.17 31.86
CA SER A 822 -15.67 7.77 31.30
C SER A 822 -16.29 8.74 32.29
N GLY A 823 -16.27 10.03 31.93
CA GLY A 823 -16.59 11.11 32.86
C GLY A 823 -15.68 11.06 34.09
N THR A 824 -16.30 10.96 35.28
CA THR A 824 -15.59 10.83 36.56
C THR A 824 -15.29 9.39 36.95
N ASN A 825 -15.81 8.41 36.20
CA ASN A 825 -15.64 7.00 36.52
C ASN A 825 -14.33 6.46 35.93
N LEU A 826 -13.64 5.63 36.72
CA LEU A 826 -12.51 4.84 36.28
C LEU A 826 -12.92 3.36 36.23
N TYR A 827 -12.63 2.70 35.11
CA TYR A 827 -12.77 1.27 34.96
C TYR A 827 -11.39 0.64 35.02
N ALA A 828 -11.25 -0.40 35.83
CA ALA A 828 -10.04 -1.19 35.94
C ALA A 828 -10.33 -2.63 35.52
N ALA A 829 -9.38 -3.23 34.82
CA ALA A 829 -9.46 -4.63 34.42
C ALA A 829 -8.11 -5.33 34.50
N GLY A 830 -8.14 -6.63 34.78
CA GLY A 830 -6.91 -7.40 34.98
C GLY A 830 -7.15 -8.82 35.47
N GLU A 831 -6.24 -9.31 36.32
CA GLU A 831 -6.29 -10.63 36.95
C GLU A 831 -6.70 -10.58 38.43
N PHE A 832 -7.23 -9.45 38.91
CA PHE A 832 -7.74 -9.34 40.26
C PHE A 832 -9.11 -10.04 40.41
N THR A 833 -9.44 -10.42 41.64
CA THR A 833 -10.75 -10.97 42.04
C THR A 833 -11.38 -10.19 43.19
N ASN A 834 -10.64 -9.27 43.81
CA ASN A 834 -11.07 -8.61 45.03
C ASN A 834 -10.45 -7.22 45.21
N SER A 835 -11.20 -6.32 45.84
CA SER A 835 -10.73 -5.08 46.47
C SER A 835 -11.41 -4.92 47.81
N GLY A 836 -10.63 -4.81 48.90
CA GLY A 836 -11.18 -4.51 50.23
C GLY A 836 -12.23 -5.49 50.78
N GLY A 837 -12.16 -6.76 50.37
CA GLY A 837 -13.13 -7.79 50.73
C GLY A 837 -14.33 -7.90 49.78
N LEU A 838 -14.52 -6.96 48.86
CA LEU A 838 -15.55 -7.01 47.82
C LEU A 838 -15.08 -7.88 46.64
N VAL A 839 -15.88 -8.87 46.27
CA VAL A 839 -15.61 -9.73 45.09
C VAL A 839 -15.87 -8.94 43.82
N MET A 840 -14.84 -8.83 42.98
CA MET A 840 -14.88 -8.15 41.69
C MET A 840 -14.01 -8.90 40.70
N ASN A 841 -14.64 -9.77 39.91
CA ASN A 841 -13.93 -10.71 39.04
C ASN A 841 -13.47 -9.99 37.78
N ARG A 842 -12.17 -9.65 37.74
CA ARG A 842 -11.42 -9.21 36.53
C ARG A 842 -11.78 -7.83 35.98
N VAL A 843 -12.85 -7.20 36.49
CA VAL A 843 -13.28 -5.85 36.11
C VAL A 843 -13.96 -5.15 37.29
N ALA A 844 -13.70 -3.85 37.46
CA ALA A 844 -14.29 -3.03 38.51
C ALA A 844 -14.48 -1.58 38.06
N LYS A 845 -15.44 -0.88 38.67
CA LYS A 845 -15.71 0.55 38.44
C LYS A 845 -15.50 1.33 39.73
N TRP A 846 -14.73 2.40 39.63
CA TRP A 846 -14.53 3.41 40.67
C TRP A 846 -15.34 4.67 40.33
N ASP A 847 -16.17 5.11 41.26
CA ASP A 847 -17.04 6.29 41.09
C ASP A 847 -16.42 7.61 41.58
N GLY A 848 -15.20 7.54 42.11
CA GLY A 848 -14.52 8.65 42.79
C GLY A 848 -14.28 8.38 44.27
N PHE A 849 -15.05 7.47 44.87
CA PHE A 849 -15.04 7.18 46.31
C PHE A 849 -14.92 5.69 46.63
N THR A 850 -15.58 4.83 45.86
CA THR A 850 -15.63 3.38 46.15
C THR A 850 -15.57 2.54 44.89
N TRP A 851 -15.03 1.31 45.04
CA TRP A 851 -15.05 0.29 43.99
C TRP A 851 -16.37 -0.47 43.99
N SER A 852 -16.87 -0.77 42.80
CA SER A 852 -18.06 -1.57 42.56
C SER A 852 -17.80 -2.63 41.48
N ALA A 853 -18.40 -3.81 41.66
CA ALA A 853 -18.35 -4.89 40.68
C ALA A 853 -19.32 -4.62 39.52
N LEU A 854 -19.01 -5.17 38.34
CA LEU A 854 -19.90 -5.12 37.17
C LEU A 854 -20.58 -6.48 36.99
N GLY A 855 -21.73 -6.66 37.65
CA GLY A 855 -22.36 -7.96 37.79
C GLY A 855 -21.41 -8.98 38.44
N GLU A 856 -21.45 -10.22 37.97
CA GLU A 856 -20.56 -11.30 38.43
C GLU A 856 -19.12 -11.21 37.86
N GLY A 857 -18.84 -10.24 36.98
CA GLY A 857 -17.55 -10.07 36.32
C GLY A 857 -17.23 -11.12 35.25
N LEU A 858 -15.95 -11.46 35.05
CA LEU A 858 -15.50 -12.35 33.98
C LEU A 858 -14.66 -13.52 34.51
N ASN A 859 -14.68 -14.65 33.78
CA ASN A 859 -14.04 -15.90 34.23
C ASN A 859 -12.54 -16.01 33.92
N SER A 860 -11.94 -15.04 33.23
CA SER A 860 -10.51 -15.01 32.91
C SER A 860 -10.02 -13.59 32.71
N ASN A 861 -8.72 -13.43 32.45
CA ASN A 861 -8.04 -12.15 32.40
C ASN A 861 -8.63 -11.23 31.33
N VAL A 862 -8.81 -9.97 31.70
CA VAL A 862 -9.23 -8.88 30.81
C VAL A 862 -8.05 -7.94 30.64
N VAL A 863 -7.66 -7.67 29.39
CA VAL A 863 -6.44 -6.92 29.04
C VAL A 863 -6.73 -5.71 28.15
N ALA A 864 -7.97 -5.54 27.69
CA ALA A 864 -8.38 -4.41 26.87
C ALA A 864 -9.71 -3.84 27.35
N LEU A 865 -9.82 -2.51 27.41
CA LEU A 865 -11.04 -1.78 27.70
C LEU A 865 -11.23 -0.68 26.66
N ALA A 866 -12.47 -0.52 26.19
CA ALA A 866 -12.89 0.67 25.47
C ALA A 866 -14.22 1.14 26.06
N VAL A 867 -14.32 2.42 26.39
CA VAL A 867 -15.53 2.99 27.00
C VAL A 867 -16.13 4.02 26.07
N PHE A 868 -17.46 4.01 25.97
CA PHE A 868 -18.20 5.04 25.28
C PHE A 868 -19.54 5.30 25.96
N GLY A 869 -19.71 6.52 26.50
CA GLY A 869 -20.88 6.82 27.33
C GLY A 869 -20.94 5.89 28.55
N GLU A 870 -22.05 5.16 28.70
CA GLU A 870 -22.24 4.14 29.74
C GLU A 870 -21.81 2.73 29.30
N ASP A 871 -21.54 2.55 28.01
CA ASP A 871 -21.14 1.26 27.45
C ASP A 871 -19.64 1.01 27.69
N LEU A 872 -19.34 -0.17 28.25
CA LEU A 872 -17.98 -0.67 28.41
C LEU A 872 -17.79 -1.92 27.55
N TYR A 873 -16.82 -1.88 26.66
CA TYR A 873 -16.35 -3.03 25.90
C TYR A 873 -15.09 -3.59 26.54
N VAL A 874 -15.06 -4.91 26.72
CA VAL A 874 -13.95 -5.62 27.37
C VAL A 874 -13.39 -6.68 26.44
N GLY A 875 -12.08 -6.80 26.40
CA GLY A 875 -11.34 -7.78 25.60
C GLY A 875 -10.34 -8.56 26.45
N GLY A 876 -10.17 -9.86 26.19
CA GLY A 876 -9.18 -10.66 26.89
C GLY A 876 -9.25 -12.15 26.61
N GLN A 877 -9.02 -12.97 27.65
CA GLN A 877 -8.92 -14.43 27.59
C GLN A 877 -10.13 -15.17 28.18
N PHE A 878 -11.24 -14.47 28.42
CA PHE A 878 -12.46 -15.03 29.03
C PHE A 878 -13.36 -15.74 28.02
N THR A 879 -14.18 -16.66 28.51
CA THR A 879 -15.24 -17.36 27.75
C THR A 879 -16.64 -17.05 28.28
N SER A 880 -16.76 -16.38 29.43
CA SER A 880 -18.03 -15.91 29.97
C SER A 880 -17.89 -14.53 30.63
N ALA A 881 -18.96 -13.74 30.53
CA ALA A 881 -19.15 -12.46 31.19
C ALA A 881 -20.47 -12.52 31.97
N GLY A 882 -20.37 -12.63 33.30
CA GLY A 882 -21.42 -13.15 34.16
C GLY A 882 -21.94 -14.50 33.68
N ASP A 883 -23.26 -14.65 33.63
CA ASP A 883 -23.92 -15.84 33.11
C ASP A 883 -24.00 -15.90 31.57
N THR A 884 -23.47 -14.89 30.87
CA THR A 884 -23.51 -14.81 29.41
C THR A 884 -22.26 -15.46 28.81
N PRO A 885 -22.39 -16.50 27.96
CA PRO A 885 -21.28 -17.00 27.15
C PRO A 885 -20.80 -15.90 26.20
N ALA A 886 -19.54 -15.48 26.36
CA ALA A 886 -18.95 -14.40 25.57
C ALA A 886 -17.47 -14.73 25.33
N ASN A 887 -17.12 -15.02 24.08
CA ASN A 887 -15.76 -15.44 23.74
C ASN A 887 -14.86 -14.22 23.53
N ARG A 888 -14.02 -13.93 24.52
CA ARG A 888 -12.87 -13.00 24.45
C ARG A 888 -13.23 -11.53 24.25
N VAL A 889 -14.48 -11.20 23.94
CA VAL A 889 -15.02 -9.85 23.82
C VAL A 889 -16.47 -9.80 24.33
N ALA A 890 -16.80 -8.76 25.11
CA ALA A 890 -18.13 -8.55 25.67
C ALA A 890 -18.42 -7.06 25.86
N LYS A 891 -19.71 -6.72 25.95
CA LYS A 891 -20.20 -5.37 26.21
C LYS A 891 -21.02 -5.36 27.50
N TRP A 892 -20.76 -4.37 28.35
CA TRP A 892 -21.57 -4.00 29.52
C TRP A 892 -22.31 -2.71 29.22
N ASN A 893 -23.62 -2.66 29.44
CA ASN A 893 -24.49 -1.51 29.14
C ASN A 893 -24.87 -0.68 30.38
N GLY A 894 -24.16 -0.85 31.49
CA GLY A 894 -24.53 -0.28 32.80
C GLY A 894 -25.22 -1.28 33.73
N ASN A 895 -25.91 -2.29 33.18
CA ASN A 895 -26.74 -3.22 33.95
C ASN A 895 -26.43 -4.70 33.71
N SER A 896 -26.05 -5.07 32.50
CA SER A 896 -25.88 -6.47 32.09
C SER A 896 -24.79 -6.65 31.04
N TRP A 897 -24.17 -7.84 31.04
CA TRP A 897 -23.23 -8.27 30.01
C TRP A 897 -23.96 -8.83 28.78
N SER A 898 -23.40 -8.57 27.60
CA SER A 898 -23.83 -9.14 26.32
C SER A 898 -22.62 -9.54 25.48
N ALA A 899 -22.73 -10.63 24.73
CA ALA A 899 -21.73 -11.05 23.75
C ALA A 899 -21.80 -10.20 22.47
N LEU A 900 -20.66 -10.06 21.78
CA LEU A 900 -20.60 -9.45 20.45
C LEU A 900 -20.49 -10.56 19.40
N GLY A 901 -21.64 -10.96 18.86
CA GLY A 901 -21.72 -12.12 17.96
C GLY A 901 -21.16 -13.38 18.61
N ARG A 902 -20.43 -14.21 17.85
CA ARG A 902 -19.75 -15.40 18.38
C ARG A 902 -18.44 -15.08 19.14
N GLY A 903 -17.98 -13.83 19.13
CA GLY A 903 -16.72 -13.40 19.71
C GLY A 903 -15.48 -13.83 18.91
N MET A 904 -14.34 -14.02 19.59
CA MET A 904 -13.05 -14.34 18.97
C MET A 904 -12.56 -15.75 19.33
N ASN A 905 -11.79 -16.37 18.43
CA ASN A 905 -11.19 -17.67 18.69
C ASN A 905 -9.94 -17.63 19.59
N ASN A 906 -9.33 -16.46 19.78
CA ASN A 906 -8.17 -16.27 20.65
C ASN A 906 -8.21 -14.89 21.33
N ALA A 907 -7.17 -14.56 22.11
CA ALA A 907 -7.13 -13.35 22.93
C ALA A 907 -7.29 -12.06 22.12
N VAL A 908 -8.06 -11.13 22.69
CA VAL A 908 -8.12 -9.72 22.27
C VAL A 908 -7.17 -8.93 23.15
N ASN A 909 -6.15 -8.30 22.56
CA ASN A 909 -5.12 -7.55 23.28
C ASN A 909 -5.46 -6.06 23.38
N THR A 910 -6.21 -5.52 22.41
CA THR A 910 -6.56 -4.11 22.35
C THR A 910 -7.94 -3.91 21.72
N LEU A 911 -8.64 -2.88 22.20
CA LEU A 911 -9.95 -2.46 21.73
C LEU A 911 -9.91 -0.95 21.54
N LEU A 912 -10.48 -0.47 20.44
CA LEU A 912 -10.56 0.95 20.14
C LEU A 912 -11.93 1.26 19.52
N LEU A 913 -12.57 2.34 19.98
CA LEU A 913 -13.77 2.88 19.36
C LEU A 913 -13.42 4.05 18.46
N SER A 914 -13.95 4.05 17.23
CA SER A 914 -13.95 5.21 16.34
C SER A 914 -15.36 5.43 15.81
N GLY A 915 -16.05 6.39 16.40
CA GLY A 915 -17.50 6.52 16.24
C GLY A 915 -18.25 5.31 16.79
N THR A 916 -19.17 4.76 16.01
CA THR A 916 -19.96 3.56 16.38
C THR A 916 -19.22 2.25 16.16
N ASP A 917 -18.08 2.29 15.47
CA ASP A 917 -17.32 1.11 15.11
C ASP A 917 -16.30 0.75 16.21
N LEU A 918 -16.29 -0.53 16.59
CA LEU A 918 -15.31 -1.10 17.51
C LEU A 918 -14.26 -1.89 16.72
N TYR A 919 -13.00 -1.53 16.90
CA TYR A 919 -11.86 -2.22 16.33
C TYR A 919 -11.23 -3.10 17.40
N ALA A 920 -10.98 -4.36 17.07
CA ALA A 920 -10.32 -5.32 17.93
C ALA A 920 -9.00 -5.75 17.30
N GLY A 921 -7.93 -5.75 18.11
CA GLY A 921 -6.61 -6.27 17.75
C GLY A 921 -6.16 -7.33 18.75
N GLY A 922 -5.48 -8.38 18.29
CA GLY A 922 -5.01 -9.42 19.21
C GLY A 922 -4.25 -10.57 18.58
N THR A 923 -4.42 -11.76 19.14
CA THR A 923 -3.81 -13.03 18.68
C THR A 923 -4.81 -13.95 17.98
N PHE A 924 -6.03 -13.48 17.76
CA PHE A 924 -7.11 -14.21 17.08
C PHE A 924 -6.88 -14.25 15.57
N THR A 925 -7.35 -15.32 14.94
CA THR A 925 -7.41 -15.42 13.47
C THR A 925 -8.85 -15.35 12.96
N GLN A 926 -9.83 -15.57 13.83
CA GLN A 926 -11.26 -15.54 13.51
C GLN A 926 -12.02 -14.60 14.44
N ALA A 927 -12.89 -13.78 13.84
CA ALA A 927 -13.82 -12.89 14.51
C ALA A 927 -15.25 -13.21 14.03
N GLY A 928 -16.10 -13.68 14.93
CA GLY A 928 -17.40 -14.22 14.55
C GLY A 928 -17.23 -15.45 13.65
N GLU A 929 -17.76 -15.36 12.42
CA GLU A 929 -17.60 -16.38 11.38
C GLU A 929 -16.54 -16.00 10.33
N VAL A 930 -15.90 -14.83 10.48
CA VAL A 930 -14.99 -14.24 9.48
C VAL A 930 -13.53 -14.49 9.84
N GLU A 931 -12.72 -14.85 8.83
CA GLU A 931 -11.26 -14.88 8.95
C GLU A 931 -10.73 -13.43 8.95
N ALA A 932 -10.31 -12.97 10.11
CA ALA A 932 -9.98 -11.57 10.35
C ALA A 932 -8.46 -11.33 10.49
N ASN A 933 -7.69 -12.38 10.84
CA ASN A 933 -6.23 -12.34 10.96
C ASN A 933 -5.73 -11.16 11.81
N TYR A 934 -5.88 -11.31 13.13
CA TYR A 934 -5.37 -10.43 14.20
C TYR A 934 -5.98 -9.04 14.32
N ILE A 935 -6.84 -8.62 13.38
CA ILE A 935 -7.57 -7.36 13.44
C ILE A 935 -8.97 -7.45 12.83
N ALA A 936 -9.98 -6.92 13.52
CA ALA A 936 -11.37 -6.98 13.08
C ALA A 936 -12.12 -5.68 13.42
N LYS A 937 -13.19 -5.41 12.68
CA LYS A 937 -14.12 -4.30 12.91
C LYS A 937 -15.51 -4.85 13.24
N TRP A 938 -16.11 -4.33 14.29
CA TRP A 938 -17.51 -4.54 14.67
C TRP A 938 -18.30 -3.27 14.41
N ASP A 939 -19.38 -3.38 13.66
CA ASP A 939 -20.21 -2.24 13.24
C ASP A 939 -21.45 -2.00 14.13
N GLY A 940 -21.59 -2.79 15.19
CA GLY A 940 -22.78 -2.84 16.05
C GLY A 940 -23.62 -4.09 15.87
N ILE A 941 -23.46 -4.80 14.74
CA ILE A 941 -24.26 -5.96 14.35
C ILE A 941 -23.38 -7.19 14.12
N GLU A 942 -22.28 -7.04 13.37
CA GLU A 942 -21.41 -8.16 13.01
C GLU A 942 -19.92 -7.81 12.93
N TRP A 943 -19.09 -8.86 12.93
CA TRP A 943 -17.64 -8.74 12.76
C TRP A 943 -17.26 -8.82 11.29
N SER A 944 -16.36 -7.93 10.86
CA SER A 944 -15.78 -7.89 9.52
C SER A 944 -14.25 -7.86 9.58
N ALA A 945 -13.61 -8.46 8.57
CA ALA A 945 -12.16 -8.40 8.40
C ALA A 945 -11.72 -7.04 7.86
N MET A 946 -10.49 -6.64 8.21
CA MET A 946 -9.86 -5.44 7.64
C MET A 946 -8.86 -5.83 6.54
N GLY A 947 -9.39 -6.10 5.34
CA GLY A 947 -8.61 -6.64 4.23
C GLY A 947 -8.21 -8.07 4.52
N SER A 948 -6.98 -8.45 4.21
CA SER A 948 -6.42 -9.76 4.61
C SER A 948 -5.97 -9.84 6.07
N GLY A 949 -6.11 -8.74 6.84
CA GLY A 949 -5.64 -8.62 8.22
C GLY A 949 -4.12 -8.46 8.35
N MET A 950 -3.54 -8.90 9.45
CA MET A 950 -2.10 -8.85 9.73
C MET A 950 -1.46 -10.22 9.58
N ASP A 951 -0.13 -10.29 9.47
CA ASP A 951 0.62 -11.56 9.53
C ASP A 951 1.17 -11.89 10.94
N GLY A 952 0.84 -11.06 11.93
CA GLY A 952 1.27 -11.20 13.31
C GLY A 952 0.42 -10.39 14.27
N TYR A 953 0.77 -10.41 15.55
CA TYR A 953 -0.10 -9.94 16.63
C TYR A 953 -0.23 -8.41 16.64
N VAL A 954 -1.44 -7.94 16.93
CA VAL A 954 -1.72 -6.52 17.18
C VAL A 954 -1.74 -6.27 18.68
N ASN A 955 -1.00 -5.25 19.12
CA ASN A 955 -0.89 -4.87 20.53
C ASN A 955 -1.52 -3.49 20.81
N ALA A 956 -1.54 -2.60 19.82
CA ALA A 956 -2.02 -1.23 19.97
C ALA A 956 -2.84 -0.79 18.76
N LEU A 957 -3.91 -0.06 19.04
CA LEU A 957 -4.77 0.59 18.05
C LEU A 957 -5.01 2.02 18.52
N GLU A 958 -4.92 2.99 17.60
CA GLU A 958 -5.25 4.38 17.89
C GLU A 958 -5.89 5.04 16.66
N ALA A 959 -6.95 5.83 16.85
CA ALA A 959 -7.64 6.49 15.74
C ALA A 959 -7.42 8.01 15.77
N SER A 960 -7.18 8.59 14.59
CA SER A 960 -7.17 10.04 14.42
C SER A 960 -7.82 10.40 13.09
N GLY A 961 -8.95 11.10 13.17
CA GLY A 961 -9.69 11.48 11.99
C GLY A 961 -10.23 10.27 11.22
N SER A 962 -9.77 10.11 9.97
CA SER A 962 -10.11 8.98 9.11
C SER A 962 -9.08 7.85 9.16
N ASN A 963 -8.08 7.95 10.03
CA ASN A 963 -6.95 7.01 10.07
C ASN A 963 -7.00 6.16 11.33
N LEU A 964 -6.78 4.86 11.15
CA LEU A 964 -6.49 3.90 12.21
C LEU A 964 -4.99 3.57 12.18
N PHE A 965 -4.28 3.85 13.26
CA PHE A 965 -2.90 3.43 13.47
C PHE A 965 -2.88 2.11 14.20
N VAL A 966 -1.99 1.22 13.76
CA VAL A 966 -1.86 -0.14 14.29
C VAL A 966 -0.42 -0.38 14.67
N GLY A 967 -0.19 -0.89 15.89
CA GLY A 967 1.12 -1.26 16.41
C GLY A 967 1.14 -2.70 16.91
N GLY A 968 2.25 -3.40 16.74
CA GLY A 968 2.33 -4.78 17.20
C GLY A 968 3.59 -5.52 16.77
N ASN A 969 3.47 -6.85 16.71
CA ASN A 969 4.51 -7.78 16.25
C ASN A 969 4.08 -8.45 14.94
N PHE A 970 3.98 -7.64 13.89
CA PHE A 970 3.65 -8.07 12.53
C PHE A 970 4.70 -7.54 11.55
N THR A 971 4.82 -8.18 10.39
CA THR A 971 5.65 -7.72 9.28
C THR A 971 4.84 -7.23 8.09
N ARG A 972 3.52 -7.51 8.07
CA ARG A 972 2.57 -7.11 7.03
C ARG A 972 1.22 -6.67 7.61
N ALA A 973 0.62 -5.70 6.93
CA ALA A 973 -0.76 -5.25 7.09
C ALA A 973 -1.45 -5.32 5.73
N GLY A 974 -2.48 -6.14 5.61
CA GLY A 974 -2.97 -6.62 4.32
C GLY A 974 -1.85 -7.30 3.53
N ASN A 975 -1.80 -7.03 2.23
CA ASN A 975 -0.65 -7.36 1.39
C ASN A 975 0.57 -6.44 1.59
N LYS A 976 0.50 -5.39 2.41
CA LYS A 976 1.55 -4.35 2.55
C LYS A 976 2.58 -4.72 3.59
N VAL A 977 3.86 -4.72 3.21
CA VAL A 977 4.96 -4.91 4.17
C VAL A 977 4.98 -3.68 5.07
N SER A 978 4.72 -3.88 6.35
CA SER A 978 4.59 -2.83 7.35
C SER A 978 5.05 -3.41 8.68
N THR A 979 6.35 -3.37 8.94
CA THR A 979 6.91 -4.00 10.14
C THR A 979 6.60 -3.20 11.40
N TYR A 980 5.95 -3.85 12.35
CA TYR A 980 5.58 -3.39 13.70
C TYR A 980 4.59 -2.23 13.79
N MET A 981 4.37 -1.50 12.70
CA MET A 981 3.44 -0.37 12.68
C MET A 981 2.83 -0.20 11.29
N ALA A 982 1.53 0.12 11.21
CA ALA A 982 0.79 0.39 9.98
C ALA A 982 -0.26 1.49 10.22
N MET A 983 -0.80 2.04 9.13
CA MET A 983 -1.96 2.92 9.14
C MET A 983 -3.02 2.36 8.20
N ALA A 984 -4.30 2.51 8.50
CA ALA A 984 -5.41 2.21 7.61
C ALA A 984 -6.28 3.45 7.44
N ASN A 985 -6.78 3.69 6.23
CA ASN A 985 -7.86 4.64 6.02
C ASN A 985 -9.20 3.95 6.31
N ILE A 986 -9.87 4.35 7.38
CA ILE A 986 -11.16 3.81 7.81
C ILE A 986 -12.33 4.75 7.50
N GLY A 987 -12.06 5.88 6.84
CA GLY A 987 -13.04 6.94 6.61
C GLY A 987 -13.40 7.71 7.89
N ALA A 988 -14.05 8.87 7.74
CA ALA A 988 -14.55 9.61 8.88
C ALA A 988 -15.79 8.92 9.48
N ALA A 989 -15.86 8.82 10.80
CA ALA A 989 -17.04 8.32 11.49
C ALA A 989 -18.25 9.22 11.19
N ARG A 990 -19.43 8.63 11.05
CA ARG A 990 -20.64 9.36 10.63
C ARG A 990 -21.23 10.21 11.76
N GLY A 991 -20.91 9.87 13.01
CA GLY A 991 -21.55 10.45 14.19
C GLY A 991 -23.02 10.08 14.34
N LYS A 992 -23.59 10.41 15.50
CA LYS A 992 -24.96 10.08 15.89
C LYS A 992 -25.60 11.26 16.61
N PHE A 993 -26.89 11.46 16.36
CA PHE A 993 -27.72 12.37 17.15
C PHE A 993 -28.41 11.60 18.28
N SER A 994 -28.36 12.13 19.51
CA SER A 994 -29.08 11.62 20.69
C SER A 994 -29.68 12.76 21.52
N ASN A 995 -30.27 12.43 22.68
CA ASN A 995 -30.83 13.38 23.64
C ASN A 995 -31.73 14.42 22.99
N MET A 996 -32.57 13.95 22.06
CA MET A 996 -33.52 14.79 21.35
C MET A 996 -34.59 15.26 22.32
N SER A 997 -34.72 16.57 22.48
CA SER A 997 -35.71 17.20 23.35
C SER A 997 -36.35 18.39 22.65
N TYR A 998 -37.60 18.66 22.98
CA TYR A 998 -38.32 19.83 22.48
C TYR A 998 -39.05 20.53 23.62
N SER A 999 -38.94 21.86 23.66
CA SER A 999 -39.78 22.69 24.52
C SER A 999 -40.33 23.89 23.73
N SER A 1000 -41.55 24.31 24.06
CA SER A 1000 -42.15 25.51 23.47
C SER A 1000 -41.43 26.81 23.84
N ALA A 1001 -40.60 26.80 24.89
CA ALA A 1001 -39.85 27.96 25.36
C ALA A 1001 -38.46 28.08 24.71
N THR A 1002 -37.79 26.94 24.44
CA THR A 1002 -36.38 26.90 24.03
C THR A 1002 -36.16 26.26 22.65
N GLY A 1003 -37.19 25.69 22.03
CA GLY A 1003 -37.10 25.03 20.73
C GLY A 1003 -36.63 23.58 20.83
N PHE A 1004 -36.04 23.07 19.75
CA PHE A 1004 -35.52 21.71 19.66
C PHE A 1004 -34.04 21.66 20.04
N SER A 1005 -33.62 20.65 20.80
CA SER A 1005 -32.22 20.37 21.10
C SER A 1005 -31.88 18.91 20.80
N CYS A 1006 -30.67 18.65 20.32
CA CYS A 1006 -30.09 17.31 20.28
C CYS A 1006 -28.60 17.37 20.58
N THR A 1007 -28.00 16.24 20.93
CA THR A 1007 -26.55 16.10 21.07
C THR A 1007 -26.02 15.33 19.89
N PHE A 1008 -25.03 15.87 19.19
CA PHE A 1008 -24.21 15.14 18.24
C PHE A 1008 -23.02 14.51 18.96
N LEU A 1009 -22.86 13.20 18.82
CA LEU A 1009 -21.79 12.40 19.40
C LEU A 1009 -21.24 11.44 18.33
N ASP A 1010 -20.31 10.56 18.69
CA ASP A 1010 -19.75 9.51 17.82
C ASP A 1010 -19.02 10.02 16.55
N GLY A 1011 -18.64 11.30 16.52
CA GLY A 1011 -17.82 11.85 15.43
C GLY A 1011 -16.36 11.43 15.55
N SER A 1012 -15.64 11.45 14.43
CA SER A 1012 -14.18 11.33 14.40
C SER A 1012 -13.57 12.57 15.04
N VAL A 1013 -12.80 12.37 16.11
CA VAL A 1013 -12.10 13.46 16.79
C VAL A 1013 -11.17 14.20 15.81
N GLY A 1014 -11.23 15.53 15.83
CA GLY A 1014 -10.49 16.41 14.93
C GLY A 1014 -11.12 16.59 13.54
N GLN A 1015 -12.19 15.86 13.19
CA GLN A 1015 -12.86 16.03 11.90
C GLN A 1015 -13.86 17.19 11.92
N PRO A 1016 -13.90 18.01 10.85
CA PRO A 1016 -14.95 19.00 10.67
C PRO A 1016 -16.26 18.34 10.23
N TYR A 1017 -17.34 18.66 10.93
CA TYR A 1017 -18.71 18.32 10.58
C TYR A 1017 -19.49 19.58 10.23
N ARG A 1018 -20.37 19.46 9.25
CA ARG A 1018 -21.40 20.46 8.97
C ARG A 1018 -22.76 19.84 9.21
N ILE A 1019 -23.56 20.51 10.03
CA ILE A 1019 -24.97 20.19 10.20
C ILE A 1019 -25.74 20.95 9.15
N GLN A 1020 -26.52 20.24 8.36
CA GLN A 1020 -27.41 20.81 7.36
C GLN A 1020 -28.86 20.57 7.74
N THR A 1021 -29.71 21.52 7.34
CA THR A 1021 -31.16 21.43 7.48
C THR A 1021 -31.85 21.36 6.13
N SER A 1022 -32.99 20.68 6.08
CA SER A 1022 -33.90 20.70 4.94
C SER A 1022 -35.35 20.62 5.43
N SER A 1023 -36.28 21.22 4.70
CA SER A 1023 -37.73 21.04 4.93
C SER A 1023 -38.28 19.75 4.29
N SER A 1024 -37.45 19.00 3.55
CA SER A 1024 -37.82 17.74 2.89
C SER A 1024 -36.64 16.76 2.86
N LEU A 1025 -36.90 15.48 3.16
CA LEU A 1025 -35.96 14.38 2.91
C LEU A 1025 -35.77 14.10 1.41
N ALA A 1026 -36.81 14.35 0.59
CA ALA A 1026 -36.78 14.14 -0.86
C ALA A 1026 -36.22 15.38 -1.57
N ALA A 1027 -35.07 15.21 -2.25
CA ALA A 1027 -34.46 16.09 -3.27
C ALA A 1027 -34.62 17.62 -3.12
N GLY A 1028 -34.61 18.15 -1.90
CA GLY A 1028 -34.59 19.57 -1.60
C GLY A 1028 -33.16 20.10 -1.35
N PRO A 1029 -32.90 21.40 -1.54
CA PRO A 1029 -31.60 21.98 -1.20
C PRO A 1029 -31.36 21.90 0.30
N TRP A 1030 -30.30 21.21 0.69
CA TRP A 1030 -29.81 21.20 2.06
C TRP A 1030 -29.01 22.48 2.33
N THR A 1031 -29.33 23.18 3.42
CA THR A 1031 -28.66 24.42 3.82
C THR A 1031 -27.79 24.18 5.04
N ASP A 1032 -26.55 24.68 5.03
CA ASP A 1032 -25.68 24.64 6.20
C ASP A 1032 -26.33 25.42 7.36
N PHE A 1033 -26.51 24.74 8.50
CA PHE A 1033 -27.06 25.29 9.73
C PHE A 1033 -25.95 25.68 10.71
N THR A 1034 -25.01 24.77 10.97
CA THR A 1034 -23.82 25.04 11.77
C THR A 1034 -22.67 24.13 11.35
N ASN A 1035 -21.45 24.49 11.67
CA ASN A 1035 -20.28 23.64 11.52
C ASN A 1035 -19.47 23.60 12.82
N PHE A 1036 -18.72 22.52 13.03
CA PHE A 1036 -17.84 22.37 14.17
C PHE A 1036 -16.77 21.33 13.87
N THR A 1037 -15.63 21.42 14.55
CA THR A 1037 -14.67 20.31 14.62
C THR A 1037 -15.03 19.46 15.81
N TYR A 1038 -15.28 18.17 15.57
CA TYR A 1038 -15.69 17.28 16.65
C TYR A 1038 -14.51 16.99 17.57
N THR A 1039 -14.63 17.36 18.83
CA THR A 1039 -13.64 17.06 19.89
C THR A 1039 -14.30 16.45 21.12
N VAL A 1040 -15.55 16.80 21.37
CA VAL A 1040 -16.43 16.31 22.43
C VAL A 1040 -17.87 16.29 21.90
N PRO A 1041 -18.82 15.61 22.57
CA PRO A 1041 -20.23 15.70 22.23
C PRO A 1041 -20.72 17.16 22.13
N VAL A 1042 -21.39 17.50 21.04
CA VAL A 1042 -21.82 18.86 20.72
C VAL A 1042 -23.33 18.97 20.87
N VAL A 1043 -23.80 19.85 21.75
CA VAL A 1043 -25.23 20.16 21.84
C VAL A 1043 -25.62 21.14 20.73
N ILE A 1044 -26.61 20.76 19.94
CA ILE A 1044 -27.17 21.53 18.84
C ILE A 1044 -28.54 22.03 19.28
N ASN A 1045 -28.69 23.36 19.29
CA ASN A 1045 -29.93 24.03 19.68
C ASN A 1045 -30.54 24.73 18.46
N VAL A 1046 -31.83 24.48 18.21
CA VAL A 1046 -32.59 25.05 17.10
C VAL A 1046 -33.66 25.99 17.68
N PRO A 1047 -33.56 27.31 17.43
CA PRO A 1047 -34.50 28.29 17.97
C PRO A 1047 -35.95 28.08 17.50
N THR A 1048 -36.91 28.49 18.33
CA THR A 1048 -38.37 28.37 18.10
C THR A 1048 -38.90 29.04 16.82
N ALA A 1049 -38.12 29.91 16.17
CA ALA A 1049 -38.50 30.56 14.91
C ALA A 1049 -38.26 29.69 13.65
N ALA A 1050 -37.68 28.49 13.79
CA ALA A 1050 -37.49 27.57 12.68
C ALA A 1050 -38.83 26.96 12.21
N ALA A 1051 -39.01 26.83 10.90
CA ALA A 1051 -40.22 26.28 10.29
C ALA A 1051 -40.56 24.89 10.87
N THR A 1052 -41.85 24.61 11.08
CA THR A 1052 -42.33 23.29 11.51
C THR A 1052 -41.98 22.24 10.45
N ASN A 1053 -41.38 21.11 10.88
CA ASN A 1053 -40.89 19.98 10.07
C ASN A 1053 -39.56 20.23 9.33
N GLN A 1054 -38.45 20.24 10.08
CA GLN A 1054 -37.09 20.24 9.52
C GLN A 1054 -36.37 18.91 9.77
N PHE A 1055 -35.59 18.49 8.78
CA PHE A 1055 -34.66 17.37 8.85
C PHE A 1055 -33.25 17.90 9.05
N PHE A 1056 -32.48 17.22 9.90
CA PHE A 1056 -31.08 17.53 10.18
C PHE A 1056 -30.22 16.38 9.70
N ARG A 1057 -29.07 16.70 9.09
CA ARG A 1057 -28.02 15.72 8.81
C ARG A 1057 -26.66 16.30 9.16
N ALA A 1058 -25.75 15.45 9.59
CA ALA A 1058 -24.33 15.80 9.65
C ALA A 1058 -23.66 15.32 8.36
N ILE A 1059 -22.79 16.14 7.80
CA ILE A 1059 -21.92 15.79 6.68
C ILE A 1059 -20.47 16.09 7.03
N THR A 1060 -19.56 15.25 6.57
CA THR A 1060 -18.12 15.51 6.57
C THR A 1060 -17.70 15.94 5.17
N PRO A 1061 -16.63 16.73 5.01
CA PRO A 1061 -16.00 16.96 3.71
C PRO A 1061 -15.58 15.67 3.01
#